data_AF-A0A8T1TL79-F1
#
_entry.id   AF-A0A8T1TL79-F1
#
_cell.length_a   1.000
_cell.length_b   1.000
_cell.length_c   1.000
_cell.angle_alpha   90.00
_cell.angle_beta   90.00
_cell.angle_gamma   90.00
#
_symmetry.space_group_name_H-M   'P 1'
#
loop_
_entity.id
_entity.type
_entity.pdbx_description
1 polymer ?
#
loop_
_entity_poly.entity_id
_entity_poly.type
_entity_poly.pdbx_seq_one_letter_code
_entity_poly.pdbx_strand_id
1 'polypeptide(L)'
;MSSGQEKPLVGQPPPSQLSPTCPGHGQAGGSESGSTQGQSRHLTAQMQRSLLPLCLSLEKLRGVKDRMLEAMDLGLSRRTHAQATVRMLPTFIRSTPDGTERGRFLVLELGDADLRVLLVELSGDTCQRVMVKDQRFPVPHAIPQGPGEKLFAFMATCLCEFLDGLGVPQRDFQLGFSFPFTCRQTRLDQSYLISWAKGFKCPGVEGEDVVQLLKNAINKQDRYHIEVIAVVNDTAGTMMSCDARAGPCEVGLVVGAGTNSCFMAEARHVELVEESEGRMGVVTEWGSFGDDGTLNDVLSPYDQRVDQASLNPGQQRFEKMIGGLYLGKIVQHILAELATQGGLFGGRTTPALLTRDVLEIADEDLGLAAAQRVLRKLGLEASAQDCFGLQQVCSAVCIRAAGLCAAGLAAILSHMCRSRELSRLKTSVSVDGIMFQGHAKFSQTLQPLVKKLAPECDVTLVQAEDGSGKGIAMVTAVASRLAAQRRQVNQTLAPLQLSPDALGKVQALLRREMELGLKQETHATSSVRMLPTYIRATPDGSERGDFLALDLGGTNFRVLLVKVGSQEQGGVQIVSEVYSIPPQVALGPGSQLFDHIVECIADFQTKQGMMGQTLPLGFTFSFPCQQTSLDQGILLSWTKGFNASGCVGQDVVQLLREAVKRKNHFALDVVAIVNDTAGTMMSCGYDDPSCEVGLIVGTGTN
;
A
#
# COMPACT_ATOMS: atom_id res chain seq x y z
N MET A 1 33.39 49.87 -28.59
CA MET A 1 31.98 50.12 -28.96
C MET A 1 31.19 48.88 -28.55
N SER A 2 30.23 48.85 -27.65
CA SER A 2 29.56 49.87 -26.84
C SER A 2 29.20 49.22 -25.50
N SER A 3 29.59 49.87 -24.41
CA SER A 3 29.24 49.55 -23.02
C SER A 3 27.92 50.23 -22.65
N GLY A 4 26.91 49.47 -22.26
CA GLY A 4 25.66 49.99 -21.69
C GLY A 4 25.67 49.85 -20.16
N GLN A 5 25.84 50.97 -19.47
CA GLN A 5 25.67 51.11 -18.03
C GLN A 5 24.18 51.12 -17.68
N GLU A 6 23.74 50.32 -16.72
CA GLU A 6 22.47 50.52 -16.02
C GLU A 6 22.71 51.08 -14.60
N LYS A 7 22.04 52.20 -14.33
CA LYS A 7 22.02 52.90 -13.04
C LYS A 7 21.16 52.14 -12.01
N PRO A 8 21.46 52.25 -10.71
CA PRO A 8 20.67 51.62 -9.65
C PRO A 8 19.38 52.42 -9.38
N LEU A 9 18.24 51.72 -9.38
CA LEU A 9 16.95 52.26 -8.95
C LEU A 9 16.85 52.26 -7.42
N VAL A 10 16.34 53.38 -6.92
CA VAL A 10 16.14 53.78 -5.53
C VAL A 10 15.23 52.80 -4.78
N GLY A 11 15.61 52.54 -3.53
CA GLY A 11 14.98 51.55 -2.64
C GLY A 11 13.50 51.80 -2.35
N GLN A 12 12.73 50.72 -2.41
CA GLN A 12 11.43 50.61 -1.76
C GLN A 12 11.64 50.14 -0.30
N PRO A 13 10.90 50.67 0.68
CA PRO A 13 11.00 50.23 2.06
C PRO A 13 10.45 48.80 2.21
N PRO A 14 10.94 48.01 3.18
CA PRO A 14 10.52 46.63 3.38
C PRO A 14 9.03 46.55 3.79
N PRO A 15 8.30 45.48 3.41
CA PRO A 15 6.94 45.28 3.87
C PRO A 15 6.94 45.08 5.39
N SER A 16 6.09 45.85 6.04
CA SER A 16 5.83 45.86 7.48
C SER A 16 5.45 44.47 7.99
N GLN A 17 6.07 44.08 9.11
CA GLN A 17 5.69 42.90 9.87
C GLN A 17 4.25 43.05 10.38
N LEU A 18 3.29 42.44 9.70
CA LEU A 18 1.92 42.25 10.19
C LEU A 18 1.87 40.94 10.98
N SER A 19 2.14 41.04 12.28
CA SER A 19 1.61 40.12 13.29
C SER A 19 0.08 40.19 13.28
N PRO A 20 -0.65 39.08 13.52
CA PRO A 20 -2.09 39.13 13.65
C PRO A 20 -2.42 39.81 14.98
N THR A 21 -2.72 41.10 14.94
CA THR A 21 -3.27 41.84 16.06
C THR A 21 -4.75 41.47 16.22
N CYS A 22 -5.18 41.25 17.46
CA CYS A 22 -6.59 41.12 17.82
C CYS A 22 -7.39 42.33 17.28
N PRO A 23 -8.63 42.14 16.79
CA PRO A 23 -9.43 43.25 16.31
C PRO A 23 -9.90 44.07 17.51
N GLY A 24 -9.46 45.33 17.60
CA GLY A 24 -9.81 46.13 18.76
C GLY A 24 -9.26 47.53 18.78
N HIS A 25 -9.22 48.25 17.65
CA HIS A 25 -9.16 49.72 17.68
C HIS A 25 -9.75 50.32 16.41
N GLY A 26 -11.07 50.50 16.39
CA GLY A 26 -11.75 51.48 15.55
C GLY A 26 -12.09 52.71 16.41
N GLN A 27 -11.53 53.87 16.08
CA GLN A 27 -11.90 55.15 16.69
C GLN A 27 -13.29 55.56 16.19
N ALA A 28 -14.26 55.66 17.11
CA ALA A 28 -15.52 56.38 16.87
C ALA A 28 -15.44 57.72 17.60
N GLY A 29 -15.41 58.81 16.83
CA GLY A 29 -15.65 60.16 17.33
C GLY A 29 -17.14 60.38 17.51
N GLY A 30 -17.55 60.83 18.69
CA GLY A 30 -18.94 61.17 19.00
C GLY A 30 -19.14 61.34 20.51
N SER A 31 -19.39 62.58 20.92
CA SER A 31 -19.66 63.01 22.29
C SER A 31 -21.03 62.51 22.78
N GLU A 32 -21.10 61.76 23.91
CA GLU A 32 -22.25 61.73 24.84
C GLU A 32 -22.03 60.85 26.09
N SER A 33 -22.37 61.39 27.27
CA SER A 33 -22.62 60.81 28.62
C SER A 33 -21.68 59.75 29.24
N GLY A 34 -21.18 60.05 30.45
CA GLY A 34 -20.10 59.31 31.15
C GLY A 34 -20.46 58.02 31.90
N SER A 35 -21.68 57.50 31.85
CA SER A 35 -22.07 56.24 32.56
C SER A 35 -22.02 54.98 31.68
N THR A 36 -22.26 55.12 30.36
CA THR A 36 -22.25 54.02 29.37
C THR A 36 -20.84 53.60 28.93
N GLN A 37 -19.85 54.50 28.97
CA GLN A 37 -18.45 54.17 28.66
C GLN A 37 -17.80 53.21 29.68
N GLY A 38 -18.19 53.28 30.96
CA GLY A 38 -17.68 52.41 32.02
C GLY A 38 -18.16 50.96 31.89
N GLN A 39 -19.45 50.76 31.59
CA GLN A 39 -20.02 49.44 31.34
C GLN A 39 -19.47 48.80 30.05
N SER A 40 -19.31 49.57 28.97
CA SER A 40 -18.78 49.08 27.70
C SER A 40 -17.30 48.64 27.78
N ARG A 41 -16.46 49.37 28.54
CA ARG A 41 -15.06 48.98 28.81
C ARG A 41 -14.97 47.72 29.68
N HIS A 42 -15.83 47.59 30.69
CA HIS A 42 -15.86 46.41 31.57
C HIS A 42 -16.26 45.14 30.79
N LEU A 43 -17.26 45.25 29.91
CA LEU A 43 -17.71 44.17 29.04
C LEU A 43 -16.61 43.67 28.10
N THR A 44 -15.91 44.61 27.48
CA THR A 44 -14.79 44.33 26.57
C THR A 44 -13.67 43.58 27.28
N ALA A 45 -13.34 43.95 28.53
CA ALA A 45 -12.31 43.30 29.32
C ALA A 45 -12.71 41.90 29.84
N GLN A 46 -14.01 41.65 30.09
CA GLN A 46 -14.54 40.33 30.45
C GLN A 46 -14.55 39.38 29.25
N MET A 47 -14.98 39.87 28.09
CA MET A 47 -14.92 39.12 26.84
C MET A 47 -13.48 38.74 26.48
N GLN A 48 -12.54 39.69 26.57
CA GLN A 48 -11.12 39.39 26.31
C GLN A 48 -10.56 38.30 27.23
N ARG A 49 -10.88 38.34 28.53
CA ARG A 49 -10.45 37.28 29.48
C ARG A 49 -11.04 35.92 29.14
N SER A 50 -12.32 35.87 28.77
CA SER A 50 -13.02 34.63 28.44
C SER A 50 -12.55 34.01 27.12
N LEU A 51 -12.11 34.84 26.16
CA LEU A 51 -11.63 34.42 24.84
C LEU A 51 -10.12 34.17 24.80
N LEU A 52 -9.34 34.69 25.74
CA LEU A 52 -7.88 34.53 25.78
C LEU A 52 -7.42 33.07 25.66
N PRO A 53 -8.05 32.06 26.30
CA PRO A 53 -7.67 30.65 26.15
C PRO A 53 -7.85 30.09 24.73
N LEU A 54 -8.62 30.75 23.87
CA LEU A 54 -8.85 30.35 22.47
C LEU A 54 -7.84 30.99 21.51
N CYS A 55 -7.11 32.01 21.95
CA CYS A 55 -6.13 32.72 21.13
C CYS A 55 -4.81 31.94 21.06
N LEU A 56 -4.63 31.17 19.99
CA LEU A 56 -3.39 30.42 19.74
C LEU A 56 -2.39 31.27 18.93
N SER A 57 -1.21 31.50 19.48
CA SER A 57 -0.13 32.17 18.76
C SER A 57 0.43 31.28 17.65
N LEU A 58 1.09 31.88 16.65
CA LEU A 58 1.76 31.11 15.59
C LEU A 58 2.83 30.17 16.16
N GLU A 59 3.51 30.57 17.23
CA GLU A 59 4.47 29.72 17.94
C GLU A 59 3.80 28.50 18.58
N LYS A 60 2.65 28.69 19.24
CA LYS A 60 1.88 27.58 19.80
C LYS A 60 1.40 26.62 18.72
N LEU A 61 0.93 27.15 17.58
CA LEU A 61 0.54 26.33 16.42
C LEU A 61 1.71 25.57 15.80
N ARG A 62 2.92 26.14 15.79
CA ARG A 62 4.15 25.41 15.41
C ARG A 62 4.44 24.27 16.40
N GLY A 63 4.32 24.51 17.69
CA GLY A 63 4.47 23.44 18.70
C GLY A 63 3.45 22.31 18.51
N VAL A 64 2.19 22.62 18.16
CA VAL A 64 1.18 21.61 17.82
C VAL A 64 1.57 20.84 16.54
N LYS A 65 2.05 21.53 15.51
CA LYS A 65 2.56 20.92 14.27
C LYS A 65 3.71 19.94 14.56
N ASP A 66 4.69 20.34 15.36
CA ASP A 66 5.87 19.53 15.64
C ASP A 66 5.50 18.26 16.44
N ARG A 67 4.62 18.37 17.44
CA ARG A 67 4.08 17.21 18.17
C ARG A 67 3.23 16.30 17.28
N MET A 68 2.51 16.85 16.30
CA MET A 68 1.77 16.04 15.32
C MET A 68 2.72 15.25 14.41
N LEU A 69 3.83 15.86 13.97
CA LEU A 69 4.87 15.16 13.19
C LEU A 69 5.43 13.95 13.96
N GLU A 70 5.77 14.14 15.24
CA GLU A 70 6.23 13.06 16.11
C GLU A 70 5.17 11.95 16.24
N ALA A 71 3.90 12.32 16.44
CA ALA A 71 2.81 11.35 16.53
C ALA A 71 2.60 10.56 15.22
N MET A 72 2.77 11.21 14.06
CA MET A 72 2.73 10.55 12.75
C MET A 72 3.86 9.53 12.59
N ASP A 73 5.09 9.89 12.96
CA ASP A 73 6.25 8.99 12.87
C ASP A 73 6.06 7.76 13.77
N LEU A 74 5.50 7.95 14.98
CA LEU A 74 5.14 6.85 15.87
C LEU A 74 4.05 5.94 15.27
N GLY A 75 3.05 6.51 14.60
CA GLY A 75 1.95 5.77 14.00
C GLY A 75 2.37 4.96 12.77
N LEU A 76 3.33 5.45 12.00
CA LEU A 76 3.84 4.79 10.79
C LEU A 76 4.82 3.64 11.10
N SER A 77 5.54 3.69 12.22
CA SER A 77 6.50 2.64 12.58
C SER A 77 5.83 1.43 13.25
N ARG A 78 6.21 0.23 12.79
CA ARG A 78 5.71 -1.05 13.31
C ARG A 78 6.05 -1.25 14.79
N ARG A 79 7.16 -0.67 15.27
CA ARG A 79 7.63 -0.82 16.65
C ARG A 79 6.83 0.01 17.64
N THR A 80 6.37 1.19 17.23
CA THR A 80 5.72 2.17 18.12
C THR A 80 4.23 2.30 17.89
N HIS A 81 3.69 1.75 16.79
CA HIS A 81 2.29 1.88 16.39
C HIS A 81 1.28 1.53 17.51
N ALA A 82 1.57 0.52 18.33
CA ALA A 82 0.69 0.13 19.43
C ALA A 82 0.51 1.22 20.51
N GLN A 83 1.47 2.14 20.64
CA GLN A 83 1.46 3.26 21.59
C GLN A 83 1.00 4.58 20.94
N ALA A 84 0.87 4.62 19.61
CA ALA A 84 0.53 5.83 18.89
C ALA A 84 -0.95 6.18 19.04
N THR A 85 -1.23 7.45 19.36
CA THR A 85 -2.60 8.01 19.36
C THR A 85 -3.07 8.28 17.94
N VAL A 86 -2.19 8.82 17.08
CA VAL A 86 -2.43 8.99 15.64
C VAL A 86 -2.09 7.68 14.94
N ARG A 87 -3.10 6.97 14.44
CA ARG A 87 -2.97 5.57 14.03
C ARG A 87 -2.30 5.37 12.67
N MET A 88 -2.38 6.34 11.74
CA MET A 88 -1.72 6.25 10.43
C MET A 88 -2.07 4.94 9.67
N LEU A 89 -3.36 4.70 9.46
CA LEU A 89 -3.90 3.45 8.94
C LEU A 89 -3.75 3.35 7.41
N PRO A 90 -3.12 2.27 6.89
CA PRO A 90 -2.98 2.05 5.45
C PRO A 90 -4.33 1.76 4.77
N THR A 91 -4.55 2.37 3.59
CA THR A 91 -5.81 2.24 2.83
C THR A 91 -5.76 1.20 1.70
N PHE A 92 -4.57 0.70 1.35
CA PHE A 92 -4.31 -0.12 0.15
C PHE A 92 -4.54 0.60 -1.19
N ILE A 93 -4.75 1.92 -1.17
CA ILE A 93 -4.77 2.78 -2.36
C ILE A 93 -3.32 3.15 -2.70
N ARG A 94 -2.82 2.75 -3.87
CA ARG A 94 -1.39 2.91 -4.23
C ARG A 94 -1.09 4.06 -5.19
N SER A 95 -2.11 4.63 -5.81
CA SER A 95 -1.97 5.74 -6.75
C SER A 95 -3.22 6.62 -6.75
N THR A 96 -3.05 7.87 -7.17
CA THR A 96 -4.17 8.76 -7.51
C THR A 96 -4.77 8.37 -8.86
N PRO A 97 -5.98 8.84 -9.21
CA PRO A 97 -6.57 8.56 -10.51
C PRO A 97 -5.68 9.01 -11.67
N ASP A 98 -5.60 8.20 -12.73
CA ASP A 98 -4.76 8.45 -13.91
C ASP A 98 -5.58 8.78 -15.17
N GLY A 99 -6.91 8.74 -15.07
CA GLY A 99 -7.83 9.03 -16.16
C GLY A 99 -8.22 7.80 -16.99
N THR A 100 -7.64 6.63 -16.72
CA THR A 100 -7.98 5.38 -17.41
C THR A 100 -9.17 4.65 -16.78
N GLU A 101 -9.73 5.17 -15.69
CA GLU A 101 -10.83 4.56 -14.95
C GLU A 101 -12.12 4.56 -15.79
N ARG A 102 -12.69 3.37 -15.99
CA ARG A 102 -13.88 3.14 -16.82
C ARG A 102 -14.83 2.17 -16.12
N GLY A 103 -16.13 2.37 -16.31
CA GLY A 103 -17.18 1.48 -15.82
C GLY A 103 -18.29 2.19 -15.07
N ARG A 104 -19.28 1.41 -14.63
CA ARG A 104 -20.46 1.89 -13.92
C ARG A 104 -20.49 1.26 -12.54
N PHE A 105 -20.44 2.09 -11.49
CA PHE A 105 -20.23 1.66 -10.11
C PHE A 105 -21.30 2.25 -9.19
N LEU A 106 -21.77 1.44 -8.26
CA LEU A 106 -22.53 1.93 -7.12
C LEU A 106 -21.56 2.49 -6.08
N VAL A 107 -21.99 3.54 -5.40
CA VAL A 107 -21.32 4.08 -4.23
C VAL A 107 -22.32 4.21 -3.10
N LEU A 108 -21.96 3.69 -1.94
CA LEU A 108 -22.73 3.82 -0.69
C LEU A 108 -21.93 4.68 0.28
N GLU A 109 -22.47 5.83 0.69
CA GLU A 109 -21.83 6.72 1.65
C GLU A 109 -22.66 6.81 2.93
N LEU A 110 -22.12 6.29 4.03
CA LEU A 110 -22.73 6.45 5.35
C LEU A 110 -22.29 7.78 5.96
N GLY A 111 -23.21 8.75 6.05
CA GLY A 111 -23.03 9.99 6.78
C GLY A 111 -23.62 9.93 8.20
N ASP A 112 -23.57 11.06 8.91
CA ASP A 112 -24.06 11.15 10.28
C ASP A 112 -25.59 11.23 10.39
N ALA A 113 -26.23 11.88 9.42
CA ALA A 113 -27.68 12.12 9.40
C ALA A 113 -28.39 11.42 8.23
N ASP A 114 -27.66 11.12 7.17
CA ASP A 114 -28.18 10.46 5.97
C ASP A 114 -27.21 9.38 5.46
N LEU A 115 -27.78 8.45 4.69
CA LEU A 115 -27.08 7.47 3.89
C LEU A 115 -27.30 7.87 2.43
N ARG A 116 -26.22 8.09 1.68
CA ARG A 116 -26.28 8.46 0.27
C ARG A 116 -25.94 7.27 -0.60
N VAL A 117 -26.74 7.04 -1.64
CA VAL A 117 -26.48 6.03 -2.66
C VAL A 117 -26.32 6.74 -4.00
N LEU A 118 -25.21 6.46 -4.69
CA LEU A 118 -24.91 7.02 -5.99
C LEU A 118 -24.69 5.92 -7.03
N LEU A 119 -25.03 6.25 -8.27
CA LEU A 119 -24.61 5.50 -9.44
C LEU A 119 -23.71 6.38 -10.29
N VAL A 120 -22.44 6.00 -10.36
CA VAL A 120 -21.38 6.77 -11.02
C VAL A 120 -20.96 6.04 -12.28
N GLU A 121 -20.92 6.76 -13.40
CA GLU A 121 -20.41 6.25 -14.67
C GLU A 121 -19.12 6.98 -15.06
N LEU A 122 -18.06 6.18 -15.26
CA LEU A 122 -16.73 6.60 -15.62
C LEU A 122 -16.45 6.20 -17.08
N SER A 123 -16.12 7.18 -17.92
CA SER A 123 -15.89 7.00 -19.36
C SER A 123 -14.40 6.85 -19.74
N GLY A 124 -13.49 7.15 -18.81
CA GLY A 124 -12.03 7.03 -18.99
C GLY A 124 -11.40 7.95 -20.03
N ASP A 125 -12.09 9.05 -20.37
CA ASP A 125 -11.49 10.26 -20.92
C ASP A 125 -11.74 11.37 -19.88
N THR A 126 -10.73 12.17 -19.59
CA THR A 126 -10.66 13.14 -18.47
C THR A 126 -11.68 14.30 -18.53
N CYS A 127 -12.76 14.19 -19.31
CA CYS A 127 -13.70 15.29 -19.56
C CYS A 127 -15.20 14.99 -19.47
N GLN A 128 -15.67 13.73 -19.38
CA GLN A 128 -17.11 13.46 -19.21
C GLN A 128 -17.37 12.45 -18.10
N ARG A 129 -17.57 13.02 -16.91
CA ARG A 129 -18.04 12.32 -15.71
C ARG A 129 -19.54 12.56 -15.63
N VAL A 130 -20.32 11.48 -15.54
CA VAL A 130 -21.77 11.62 -15.38
C VAL A 130 -22.13 10.93 -14.07
N MET A 131 -22.40 11.74 -13.05
CA MET A 131 -23.18 11.26 -11.91
C MET A 131 -24.58 10.97 -12.46
N VAL A 132 -24.91 9.68 -12.57
CA VAL A 132 -26.13 9.24 -13.27
C VAL A 132 -27.35 9.44 -12.36
N LYS A 133 -27.19 9.16 -11.06
CA LYS A 133 -28.23 9.35 -10.06
C LYS A 133 -27.65 9.42 -8.65
N ASP A 134 -28.31 10.18 -7.79
CA ASP A 134 -28.04 10.35 -6.35
C ASP A 134 -29.37 10.23 -5.60
N GLN A 135 -29.37 9.50 -4.49
CA GLN A 135 -30.47 9.50 -3.53
C GLN A 135 -29.93 9.50 -2.09
N ARG A 136 -30.53 10.34 -1.24
CA ARG A 136 -30.25 10.42 0.19
C ARG A 136 -31.40 9.82 0.99
N PHE A 137 -31.06 8.98 1.95
CA PHE A 137 -31.97 8.32 2.86
C PHE A 137 -31.69 8.81 4.28
N PRO A 138 -32.64 9.44 4.97
CA PRO A 138 -32.42 9.88 6.35
C PRO A 138 -32.19 8.67 7.26
N VAL A 139 -31.13 8.73 8.06
CA VAL A 139 -30.82 7.67 9.04
C VAL A 139 -31.81 7.76 10.20
N PRO A 140 -32.63 6.73 10.48
CA PRO A 140 -33.56 6.77 11.60
C PRO A 140 -32.83 6.90 12.94
N HIS A 141 -33.38 7.68 13.88
CA HIS A 141 -32.75 7.94 15.19
C HIS A 141 -32.40 6.67 16.00
N ALA A 142 -33.09 5.56 15.77
CA ALA A 142 -32.84 4.29 16.45
C ALA A 142 -31.64 3.51 15.88
N ILE A 143 -31.11 3.88 14.71
CA ILE A 143 -30.04 3.15 14.03
C ILE A 143 -28.66 3.41 14.63
N PRO A 144 -28.20 4.66 14.86
CA PRO A 144 -26.82 4.92 15.30
C PRO A 144 -26.44 4.26 16.63
N GLN A 145 -27.41 3.99 17.51
CA GLN A 145 -27.18 3.31 18.81
C GLN A 145 -27.85 1.93 18.87
N GLY A 146 -28.39 1.44 17.75
CA GLY A 146 -29.06 0.16 17.64
C GLY A 146 -28.09 -0.99 17.34
N PRO A 147 -28.57 -2.25 17.33
CA PRO A 147 -27.76 -3.41 16.93
C PRO A 147 -27.14 -3.24 15.54
N GLY A 148 -25.88 -3.67 15.37
CA GLY A 148 -25.18 -3.61 14.09
C GLY A 148 -25.95 -4.23 12.93
N GLU A 149 -26.60 -5.37 13.15
CA GLU A 149 -27.44 -6.03 12.14
C GLU A 149 -28.51 -5.09 11.56
N LYS A 150 -29.12 -4.22 12.38
CA LYS A 150 -30.14 -3.27 11.91
C LYS A 150 -29.54 -2.17 11.04
N LEU A 151 -28.34 -1.70 11.37
CA LEU A 151 -27.62 -0.71 10.55
C LEU A 151 -27.32 -1.27 9.16
N PHE A 152 -26.75 -2.48 9.07
CA PHE A 152 -26.42 -3.09 7.77
C PHE A 152 -27.69 -3.51 6.99
N ALA A 153 -28.74 -3.97 7.67
CA ALA A 153 -30.03 -4.24 7.03
C ALA A 153 -30.68 -2.96 6.47
N PHE A 154 -30.60 -1.83 7.18
CA PHE A 154 -31.04 -0.53 6.69
C PHE A 154 -30.28 -0.14 5.43
N MET A 155 -28.94 -0.24 5.43
CA MET A 155 -28.11 0.06 4.26
C MET A 155 -28.46 -0.82 3.04
N ALA A 156 -28.64 -2.12 3.26
CA ALA A 156 -29.04 -3.06 2.20
C ALA A 156 -30.44 -2.75 1.63
N THR A 157 -31.37 -2.32 2.49
CA THR A 157 -32.72 -1.90 2.08
C THR A 157 -32.66 -0.65 1.21
N CYS A 158 -31.93 0.38 1.63
CA CYS A 158 -31.76 1.61 0.85
C CYS A 158 -31.09 1.35 -0.51
N LEU A 159 -30.10 0.45 -0.58
CA LEU A 159 -29.50 0.02 -1.84
C LEU A 159 -30.54 -0.59 -2.79
N CYS A 160 -31.39 -1.50 -2.29
CA CYS A 160 -32.45 -2.11 -3.10
C CYS A 160 -33.49 -1.09 -3.56
N GLU A 161 -33.95 -0.20 -2.67
CA GLU A 161 -34.90 0.87 -3.01
C GLU A 161 -34.36 1.82 -4.09
N PHE A 162 -33.08 2.18 -4.01
CA PHE A 162 -32.41 2.99 -5.03
C PHE A 162 -32.37 2.30 -6.40
N LEU A 163 -32.03 1.00 -6.42
CA LEU A 163 -31.96 0.19 -7.62
C LEU A 163 -33.34 -0.08 -8.25
N ASP A 164 -34.36 -0.32 -7.42
CA ASP A 164 -35.74 -0.44 -7.87
C ASP A 164 -36.19 0.85 -8.58
N GLY A 165 -35.90 2.00 -7.98
CA GLY A 165 -36.23 3.30 -8.55
C GLY A 165 -35.44 3.66 -9.81
N LEU A 166 -34.41 2.90 -10.18
CA LEU A 166 -33.66 3.07 -11.43
C LEU A 166 -34.26 2.30 -12.61
N GLY A 167 -35.08 1.27 -12.37
CA GLY A 167 -35.68 0.45 -13.42
C GLY A 167 -34.67 -0.24 -14.33
N VAL A 168 -33.46 -0.52 -13.83
CA VAL A 168 -32.37 -1.12 -14.62
C VAL A 168 -32.58 -2.63 -14.78
N PRO A 169 -32.37 -3.19 -15.99
CA PRO A 169 -32.54 -4.63 -16.24
C PRO A 169 -31.38 -5.47 -15.66
N GLN A 170 -30.23 -4.84 -15.43
CA GLN A 170 -29.04 -5.46 -14.85
C GLN A 170 -29.25 -5.77 -13.37
N ARG A 171 -28.79 -6.95 -12.94
CA ARG A 171 -28.86 -7.38 -11.53
C ARG A 171 -27.51 -7.45 -10.81
N ASP A 172 -26.41 -7.41 -11.57
CA ASP A 172 -25.05 -7.47 -11.04
C ASP A 172 -24.45 -6.07 -10.93
N PHE A 173 -24.05 -5.66 -9.74
CA PHE A 173 -23.43 -4.35 -9.51
C PHE A 173 -22.16 -4.47 -8.69
N GLN A 174 -21.22 -3.56 -8.95
CA GLN A 174 -20.02 -3.40 -8.14
C GLN A 174 -20.18 -2.17 -7.24
N LEU A 175 -19.87 -2.34 -5.96
CA LEU A 175 -20.08 -1.33 -4.92
C LEU A 175 -18.75 -0.87 -4.31
N GLY A 176 -18.55 0.44 -4.30
CA GLY A 176 -17.64 1.12 -3.40
C GLY A 176 -18.38 1.59 -2.14
N PHE A 177 -17.83 1.31 -0.97
CA PHE A 177 -18.45 1.63 0.31
C PHE A 177 -17.63 2.67 1.07
N SER A 178 -18.17 3.89 1.22
CA SER A 178 -17.66 4.89 2.15
C SER A 178 -18.04 4.54 3.56
N PHE A 179 -17.05 4.27 4.40
CA PHE A 179 -17.27 3.99 5.80
C PHE A 179 -16.35 4.89 6.65
N PRO A 180 -16.86 6.05 7.12
CA PRO A 180 -16.03 7.14 7.64
C PRO A 180 -15.71 6.98 9.13
N PHE A 181 -15.26 5.77 9.50
CA PHE A 181 -14.85 5.39 10.85
C PHE A 181 -13.45 4.79 10.84
N THR A 182 -12.82 4.78 12.01
CA THR A 182 -11.51 4.22 12.24
C THR A 182 -11.52 2.71 11.97
N CYS A 183 -10.93 2.28 10.86
CA CYS A 183 -10.91 0.87 10.46
C CYS A 183 -9.51 0.37 10.13
N ARG A 184 -9.19 -0.85 10.57
CA ARG A 184 -7.98 -1.56 10.15
C ARG A 184 -8.28 -2.32 8.87
N GLN A 185 -7.67 -1.91 7.76
CA GLN A 185 -7.76 -2.63 6.49
C GLN A 185 -6.60 -3.62 6.35
N THR A 186 -6.86 -4.74 5.70
CA THR A 186 -5.84 -5.71 5.26
C THR A 186 -5.81 -5.85 3.74
N ARG A 187 -6.89 -5.43 3.08
CA ARG A 187 -7.07 -5.30 1.63
C ARG A 187 -8.11 -4.21 1.36
N LEU A 188 -8.25 -3.80 0.10
CA LEU A 188 -9.31 -2.85 -0.31
C LEU A 188 -10.72 -3.39 -0.02
N ASP A 189 -10.93 -4.70 -0.12
CA ASP A 189 -12.22 -5.38 0.05
C ASP A 189 -12.44 -5.97 1.45
N GLN A 190 -11.62 -5.57 2.44
CA GLN A 190 -11.66 -6.11 3.80
C GLN A 190 -11.29 -5.04 4.83
N SER A 191 -12.21 -4.77 5.76
CA SER A 191 -12.08 -3.64 6.70
C SER A 191 -12.68 -3.97 8.06
N TYR A 192 -11.88 -3.91 9.11
CA TYR A 192 -12.30 -4.22 10.48
C TYR A 192 -12.49 -2.93 11.27
N LEU A 193 -13.69 -2.71 11.81
CA LEU A 193 -13.96 -1.52 12.63
C LEU A 193 -13.13 -1.58 13.92
N ILE A 194 -12.36 -0.52 14.22
CA ILE A 194 -11.59 -0.42 15.48
C ILE A 194 -12.47 0.18 16.58
N SER A 195 -13.11 1.30 16.29
CA SER A 195 -13.90 2.04 17.26
C SER A 195 -14.92 2.94 16.58
N TRP A 196 -16.10 3.06 17.17
CA TRP A 196 -17.11 4.02 16.71
C TRP A 196 -16.75 5.48 17.05
N ALA A 197 -17.30 6.40 16.26
CA ALA A 197 -17.19 7.85 16.45
C ALA A 197 -18.49 8.56 16.02
N LYS A 198 -18.52 9.90 16.12
CA LYS A 198 -19.59 10.76 15.57
C LYS A 198 -21.02 10.43 16.04
N GLY A 199 -21.16 9.81 17.22
CA GLY A 199 -22.46 9.46 17.81
C GLY A 199 -23.01 8.09 17.41
N PHE A 200 -22.30 7.34 16.58
CA PHE A 200 -22.57 5.92 16.37
C PHE A 200 -22.02 5.09 17.53
N LYS A 201 -22.72 4.02 17.86
CA LYS A 201 -22.31 2.99 18.82
C LYS A 201 -23.18 1.75 18.60
N CYS A 202 -23.01 1.09 17.47
CA CYS A 202 -23.79 -0.10 17.13
C CYS A 202 -23.14 -1.36 17.69
N PRO A 203 -23.76 -2.09 18.65
CA PRO A 203 -23.18 -3.31 19.21
C PRO A 203 -23.04 -4.41 18.15
N GLY A 204 -21.98 -5.21 18.26
CA GLY A 204 -21.70 -6.34 17.35
C GLY A 204 -21.04 -5.95 16.02
N VAL A 205 -20.35 -4.81 15.97
CA VAL A 205 -19.63 -4.34 14.76
C VAL A 205 -18.15 -4.06 15.03
N GLU A 206 -17.77 -3.56 16.22
CA GLU A 206 -16.37 -3.36 16.56
C GLU A 206 -15.62 -4.70 16.56
N GLY A 207 -14.47 -4.75 15.88
CA GLY A 207 -13.69 -5.96 15.64
C GLY A 207 -14.14 -6.80 14.44
N GLU A 208 -15.32 -6.54 13.87
CA GLU A 208 -15.89 -7.30 12.76
C GLU A 208 -15.56 -6.69 11.39
N ASP A 209 -15.55 -7.53 10.35
CA ASP A 209 -15.35 -7.10 8.96
C ASP A 209 -16.64 -6.45 8.41
N VAL A 210 -16.64 -5.13 8.28
CA VAL A 210 -17.82 -4.36 7.85
C VAL A 210 -18.22 -4.68 6.41
N VAL A 211 -17.30 -5.17 5.58
CA VAL A 211 -17.60 -5.66 4.23
C VAL A 211 -18.44 -6.91 4.31
N GLN A 212 -18.06 -7.85 5.18
CA GLN A 212 -18.78 -9.10 5.35
C GLN A 212 -20.17 -8.86 5.94
N LEU A 213 -20.29 -7.95 6.91
CA LEU A 213 -21.58 -7.55 7.48
C LEU A 213 -22.51 -6.96 6.43
N LEU A 214 -22.01 -6.05 5.57
CA LEU A 214 -22.79 -5.49 4.47
C LEU A 214 -23.16 -6.53 3.41
N LYS A 215 -22.21 -7.38 3.00
CA LYS A 215 -22.45 -8.50 2.06
C LYS A 215 -23.54 -9.43 2.58
N ASN A 216 -23.49 -9.80 3.86
CA ASN A 216 -24.50 -10.64 4.49
C ASN A 216 -25.88 -9.98 4.48
N ALA A 217 -25.95 -8.67 4.78
CA ALA A 217 -27.21 -7.94 4.75
C ALA A 217 -27.80 -7.80 3.34
N ILE A 218 -26.96 -7.57 2.32
CA ILE A 218 -27.37 -7.55 0.91
C ILE A 218 -27.90 -8.92 0.48
N ASN A 219 -27.15 -9.98 0.76
CA ASN A 219 -27.53 -11.34 0.37
C ASN A 219 -28.84 -11.79 1.04
N LYS A 220 -29.12 -11.34 2.28
CA LYS A 220 -30.40 -11.58 2.96
C LYS A 220 -31.61 -10.96 2.23
N GLN A 221 -31.42 -9.93 1.41
CA GLN A 221 -32.50 -9.33 0.62
C GLN A 221 -32.88 -10.23 -0.57
N ASP A 222 -31.93 -11.00 -1.12
CA ASP A 222 -32.11 -11.90 -2.28
C ASP A 222 -32.74 -11.22 -3.52
N ARG A 223 -32.39 -9.94 -3.77
CA ARG A 223 -32.94 -9.14 -4.88
C ARG A 223 -31.94 -8.84 -5.98
N TYR A 224 -30.71 -8.49 -5.59
CA TYR A 224 -29.62 -8.05 -6.47
C TYR A 224 -28.32 -8.73 -6.06
N HIS A 225 -27.44 -8.94 -7.04
CA HIS A 225 -26.08 -9.40 -6.78
C HIS A 225 -25.15 -8.18 -6.73
N ILE A 226 -24.82 -7.72 -5.52
CA ILE A 226 -23.96 -6.55 -5.33
C ILE A 226 -22.63 -7.00 -4.73
N GLU A 227 -21.56 -6.91 -5.53
CA GLU A 227 -20.20 -7.22 -5.11
C GLU A 227 -19.56 -5.97 -4.48
N VAL A 228 -19.26 -6.03 -3.18
CA VAL A 228 -18.50 -4.97 -2.50
C VAL A 228 -17.02 -5.14 -2.82
N ILE A 229 -16.49 -4.25 -3.66
CA ILE A 229 -15.12 -4.31 -4.21
C ILE A 229 -14.14 -3.53 -3.35
N ALA A 230 -14.59 -2.42 -2.75
CA ALA A 230 -13.72 -1.55 -1.98
C ALA A 230 -14.46 -0.91 -0.80
N VAL A 231 -13.77 -0.79 0.33
CA VAL A 231 -14.13 0.10 1.45
C VAL A 231 -13.11 1.20 1.53
N VAL A 232 -13.60 2.43 1.64
CA VAL A 232 -12.78 3.63 1.60
C VAL A 232 -13.24 4.56 2.71
N ASN A 233 -12.30 5.17 3.42
CA ASN A 233 -12.62 6.26 4.35
C ASN A 233 -13.01 7.52 3.56
N ASP A 234 -13.91 8.35 4.10
CA ASP A 234 -14.36 9.59 3.45
C ASP A 234 -13.18 10.47 3.02
N THR A 235 -12.15 10.63 3.86
CA THR A 235 -10.95 11.41 3.51
C THR A 235 -10.21 10.87 2.29
N ALA A 236 -10.08 9.55 2.17
CA ALA A 236 -9.45 8.90 1.01
C ALA A 236 -10.32 9.06 -0.24
N GLY A 237 -11.65 8.95 -0.10
CA GLY A 237 -12.57 9.29 -1.17
C GLY A 237 -12.45 10.75 -1.61
N THR A 238 -12.34 11.70 -0.68
CA THR A 238 -12.13 13.12 -0.96
C THR A 238 -10.82 13.35 -1.72
N MET A 239 -9.69 12.76 -1.28
CA MET A 239 -8.41 12.84 -2.00
C MET A 239 -8.54 12.38 -3.47
N MET A 240 -9.24 11.25 -3.67
CA MET A 240 -9.44 10.65 -4.98
C MET A 240 -10.50 11.37 -5.83
N SER A 241 -11.23 12.33 -5.25
CA SER A 241 -12.27 13.10 -5.95
C SER A 241 -11.73 14.26 -6.79
N CYS A 242 -10.48 14.69 -6.53
CA CYS A 242 -9.89 15.85 -7.18
C CYS A 242 -9.76 15.63 -8.71
N ASP A 243 -9.93 16.71 -9.49
CA ASP A 243 -9.70 16.62 -10.93
C ASP A 243 -8.21 16.53 -11.22
N ALA A 244 -7.78 15.50 -11.96
CA ALA A 244 -6.39 15.32 -12.40
C ALA A 244 -5.83 16.55 -13.13
N ARG A 245 -6.70 17.39 -13.73
CA ARG A 245 -6.31 18.65 -14.39
C ARG A 245 -5.89 19.76 -13.42
N ALA A 246 -6.31 19.70 -12.16
CA ALA A 246 -5.93 20.66 -11.12
C ALA A 246 -4.52 20.41 -10.54
N GLY A 247 -3.82 19.39 -11.04
CA GLY A 247 -2.53 18.93 -10.53
C GLY A 247 -2.65 17.72 -9.59
N PRO A 248 -1.52 17.15 -9.14
CA PRO A 248 -1.53 16.00 -8.24
C PRO A 248 -2.18 16.38 -6.91
N CYS A 249 -3.31 15.75 -6.59
CA CYS A 249 -3.95 15.86 -5.29
C CYS A 249 -3.58 14.65 -4.47
N GLU A 250 -2.77 14.88 -3.44
CA GLU A 250 -2.16 13.81 -2.65
C GLU A 250 -2.54 13.88 -1.17
N VAL A 251 -3.50 14.74 -0.84
CA VAL A 251 -4.05 14.92 0.50
C VAL A 251 -5.56 15.11 0.40
N GLY A 252 -6.30 14.33 1.19
CA GLY A 252 -7.72 14.52 1.44
C GLY A 252 -7.93 15.06 2.85
N LEU A 253 -8.77 16.08 2.99
CA LEU A 253 -9.11 16.70 4.26
C LEU A 253 -10.63 16.74 4.40
N VAL A 254 -11.15 16.19 5.50
CA VAL A 254 -12.57 16.29 5.84
C VAL A 254 -12.70 17.14 7.09
N VAL A 255 -13.43 18.25 7.00
CA VAL A 255 -13.77 19.13 8.13
C VAL A 255 -15.28 19.34 8.13
N GLY A 256 -16.00 18.40 8.72
CA GLY A 256 -17.45 18.36 8.77
C GLY A 256 -17.95 18.30 10.19
N ALA A 257 -18.78 17.30 10.49
CA ALA A 257 -19.18 16.96 11.85
C ALA A 257 -17.98 16.53 12.71
N GLY A 258 -17.11 15.68 12.16
CA GLY A 258 -15.77 15.37 12.68
C GLY A 258 -14.67 16.05 11.89
N THR A 259 -13.41 15.65 12.12
CA THR A 259 -12.27 16.07 11.30
C THR A 259 -11.26 14.94 11.14
N ASN A 260 -10.82 14.70 9.91
CA ASN A 260 -9.80 13.70 9.60
C ASN A 260 -9.03 14.08 8.34
N SER A 261 -7.89 13.43 8.10
CA SER A 261 -7.14 13.60 6.86
C SER A 261 -6.53 12.29 6.37
N CYS A 262 -6.31 12.19 5.07
CA CYS A 262 -5.46 11.18 4.46
C CYS A 262 -4.44 11.81 3.53
N PHE A 263 -3.37 11.08 3.24
CA PHE A 263 -2.35 11.51 2.27
C PHE A 263 -1.63 10.33 1.62
N MET A 264 -0.95 10.59 0.50
CA MET A 264 -0.10 9.61 -0.19
C MET A 264 1.32 9.58 0.41
N ALA A 265 1.58 8.59 1.27
CA ALA A 265 2.89 8.32 1.85
C ALA A 265 3.78 7.47 0.92
N GLU A 266 5.10 7.59 1.05
CA GLU A 266 6.04 6.68 0.40
C GLU A 266 5.96 5.30 1.08
N ALA A 267 5.73 4.23 0.32
CA ALA A 267 5.41 2.91 0.86
C ALA A 267 6.52 2.38 1.80
N ARG A 268 7.79 2.69 1.51
CA ARG A 268 8.95 2.38 2.36
C ARG A 268 8.88 2.92 3.79
N HIS A 269 8.07 3.94 4.06
CA HIS A 269 7.88 4.52 5.39
C HIS A 269 6.63 3.99 6.11
N VAL A 270 5.80 3.19 5.45
CA VAL A 270 4.58 2.60 6.04
C VAL A 270 4.91 1.19 6.52
N GLU A 271 5.56 1.06 7.66
CA GLU A 271 6.05 -0.23 8.18
C GLU A 271 4.92 -1.21 8.57
N LEU A 272 3.67 -0.74 8.57
CA LEU A 272 2.47 -1.55 8.86
C LEU A 272 2.08 -2.51 7.74
N VAL A 273 2.62 -2.33 6.53
CA VAL A 273 2.43 -3.23 5.38
C VAL A 273 3.77 -3.79 4.93
N GLU A 274 3.75 -4.93 4.24
CA GLU A 274 4.98 -5.53 3.69
C GLU A 274 5.45 -4.85 2.41
N GLU A 275 4.55 -4.20 1.67
CA GLU A 275 4.93 -3.47 0.47
C GLU A 275 5.74 -2.21 0.76
N SER A 276 6.97 -2.18 0.23
CA SER A 276 7.89 -1.05 0.33
C SER A 276 8.02 -0.23 -0.95
N GLU A 277 7.45 -0.69 -2.07
CA GLU A 277 7.56 -0.03 -3.38
C GLU A 277 6.40 0.93 -3.67
N GLY A 278 6.72 2.06 -4.30
CA GLY A 278 5.75 3.06 -4.70
C GLY A 278 5.19 3.84 -3.50
N ARG A 279 3.87 4.04 -3.50
CA ARG A 279 3.17 4.85 -2.50
C ARG A 279 1.96 4.14 -1.94
N MET A 280 1.49 4.62 -0.79
CA MET A 280 0.34 4.09 -0.08
C MET A 280 -0.46 5.26 0.50
N GLY A 281 -1.77 5.29 0.25
CA GLY A 281 -2.70 6.18 0.93
C GLY A 281 -2.78 5.80 2.40
N VAL A 282 -2.59 6.77 3.28
CA VAL A 282 -2.64 6.61 4.74
C VAL A 282 -3.67 7.55 5.30
N VAL A 283 -4.63 7.02 6.05
CA VAL A 283 -5.60 7.81 6.84
C VAL A 283 -4.97 8.07 8.20
N THR A 284 -4.87 9.32 8.61
CA THR A 284 -4.13 9.68 9.83
C THR A 284 -4.89 9.27 11.09
N GLU A 285 -6.22 9.34 11.07
CA GLU A 285 -7.06 9.25 12.27
C GLU A 285 -6.60 10.27 13.33
N TRP A 286 -6.24 11.48 12.88
CA TRP A 286 -5.68 12.52 13.75
C TRP A 286 -6.66 13.04 14.82
N GLY A 287 -7.92 12.58 14.81
CA GLY A 287 -8.94 13.03 15.74
C GLY A 287 -8.57 12.69 17.18
N SER A 288 -7.86 11.57 17.39
CA SER A 288 -7.34 11.10 18.67
C SER A 288 -6.05 11.81 19.11
N PHE A 289 -5.53 12.76 18.33
CA PHE A 289 -4.30 13.45 18.69
C PHE A 289 -4.45 14.18 20.03
N GLY A 290 -3.48 13.99 20.91
CA GLY A 290 -3.53 14.54 22.26
C GLY A 290 -4.35 13.74 23.27
N ASP A 291 -4.94 12.59 22.91
CA ASP A 291 -5.65 11.68 23.84
C ASP A 291 -4.77 11.12 24.96
N ASP A 292 -3.46 11.14 24.78
CA ASP A 292 -2.41 10.82 25.75
C ASP A 292 -2.06 11.98 26.71
N GLY A 293 -2.61 13.17 26.49
CA GLY A 293 -2.33 14.38 27.28
C GLY A 293 -1.34 15.34 26.62
N THR A 294 -0.81 14.99 25.43
CA THR A 294 0.17 15.80 24.69
C THR A 294 -0.35 17.19 24.30
N LEU A 295 -1.67 17.41 24.33
CA LEU A 295 -2.31 18.71 24.06
C LEU A 295 -2.96 19.37 25.28
N ASN A 296 -2.67 18.93 26.51
CA ASN A 296 -3.26 19.50 27.72
C ASN A 296 -3.02 21.01 27.88
N ASP A 297 -1.89 21.52 27.37
CA ASP A 297 -1.52 22.93 27.38
C ASP A 297 -2.16 23.76 26.23
N VAL A 298 -2.95 23.12 25.37
CA VAL A 298 -3.70 23.73 24.25
C VAL A 298 -5.20 23.71 24.54
N LEU A 299 -5.69 22.74 25.32
CA LEU A 299 -7.10 22.61 25.69
C LEU A 299 -7.55 23.80 26.54
N SER A 300 -8.64 24.45 26.13
CA SER A 300 -9.31 25.46 26.94
C SER A 300 -10.20 24.79 28.00
N PRO A 301 -10.60 25.53 29.06
CA PRO A 301 -11.59 25.04 30.02
C PRO A 301 -12.93 24.64 29.37
N TYR A 302 -13.28 25.26 28.25
CA TYR A 302 -14.49 24.93 27.50
C TYR A 302 -14.37 23.59 26.78
N ASP A 303 -13.20 23.31 26.17
CA ASP A 303 -12.95 22.02 25.53
C ASP A 303 -13.03 20.87 26.55
N GLN A 304 -12.49 21.08 27.76
CA GLN A 304 -12.56 20.10 28.84
C GLN A 304 -14.02 19.79 29.27
N ARG A 305 -14.87 20.81 29.35
CA ARG A 305 -16.31 20.64 29.66
C ARG A 305 -17.02 19.86 28.55
N VAL A 306 -16.73 20.18 27.28
CA VAL A 306 -17.30 19.47 26.12
C VAL A 306 -16.84 18.01 26.09
N ASP A 307 -15.57 17.75 26.38
CA ASP A 307 -14.99 16.41 26.44
C ASP A 307 -15.64 15.55 27.53
N GLN A 308 -15.76 16.09 28.76
CA GLN A 308 -16.38 15.39 29.89
C GLN A 308 -17.86 15.05 29.66
N ALA A 309 -18.58 15.89 28.91
CA ALA A 309 -19.99 15.70 28.60
C ALA A 309 -20.25 14.87 27.33
N SER A 310 -19.21 14.45 26.59
CA SER A 310 -19.37 13.69 25.35
C SER A 310 -19.63 12.20 25.62
N LEU A 311 -20.01 11.47 24.57
CA LEU A 311 -20.20 10.01 24.64
C LEU A 311 -18.89 9.22 24.90
N ASN A 312 -17.76 9.87 24.69
CA ASN A 312 -16.41 9.30 24.70
C ASN A 312 -15.41 10.25 25.41
N PRO A 313 -15.55 10.49 26.73
CA PRO A 313 -14.64 11.37 27.46
C PRO A 313 -13.18 10.92 27.37
N GLY A 314 -12.26 11.88 27.22
CA GLY A 314 -10.83 11.63 27.08
C GLY A 314 -10.37 11.14 25.70
N GLN A 315 -11.30 10.85 24.78
CA GLN A 315 -11.02 10.38 23.42
C GLN A 315 -11.37 11.43 22.37
N GLN A 316 -10.75 11.35 21.19
CA GLN A 316 -10.99 12.26 20.07
C GLN A 316 -10.79 13.74 20.42
N ARG A 317 -9.84 14.07 21.31
CA ARG A 317 -9.71 15.42 21.87
C ARG A 317 -9.32 16.47 20.83
N PHE A 318 -8.50 16.12 19.83
CA PHE A 318 -8.19 17.03 18.73
C PHE A 318 -9.41 17.28 17.84
N GLU A 319 -10.19 16.24 17.54
CA GLU A 319 -11.43 16.38 16.78
C GLU A 319 -12.42 17.29 17.52
N LYS A 320 -12.58 17.15 18.84
CA LYS A 320 -13.50 17.97 19.65
C LYS A 320 -13.19 19.47 19.62
N MET A 321 -11.94 19.85 19.33
CA MET A 321 -11.56 21.27 19.20
C MET A 321 -11.91 21.89 17.84
N ILE A 322 -12.18 21.07 16.82
CA ILE A 322 -12.27 21.48 15.40
C ILE A 322 -13.63 21.11 14.78
N GLY A 323 -14.09 19.88 15.00
CA GLY A 323 -15.24 19.29 14.35
C GLY A 323 -16.53 20.04 14.63
N GLY A 324 -17.38 20.13 13.61
CA GLY A 324 -18.62 20.90 13.62
C GLY A 324 -19.59 20.47 14.73
N LEU A 325 -19.62 19.18 15.10
CA LEU A 325 -20.47 18.65 16.19
C LEU A 325 -20.22 19.36 17.53
N TYR A 326 -19.01 19.89 17.73
CA TYR A 326 -18.54 20.37 19.03
C TYR A 326 -18.48 21.90 19.12
N LEU A 327 -18.30 22.61 17.99
CA LEU A 327 -18.14 24.08 18.01
C LEU A 327 -19.32 24.80 18.65
N GLY A 328 -20.55 24.36 18.35
CA GLY A 328 -21.76 24.92 18.95
C GLY A 328 -21.83 24.76 20.47
N LYS A 329 -21.29 23.66 21.00
CA LYS A 329 -21.20 23.38 22.45
C LYS A 329 -20.11 24.20 23.11
N ILE A 330 -18.96 24.39 22.45
CA ILE A 330 -17.90 25.28 22.91
C ILE A 330 -18.44 26.71 23.04
N VAL A 331 -19.10 27.21 21.98
CA VAL A 331 -19.78 28.52 22.00
C VAL A 331 -20.78 28.59 23.15
N GLN A 332 -21.61 27.55 23.34
CA GLN A 332 -22.57 27.51 24.44
C GLN A 332 -21.92 27.69 25.81
N HIS A 333 -20.82 26.98 26.10
CA HIS A 333 -20.13 27.10 27.38
C HIS A 333 -19.51 28.48 27.60
N ILE A 334 -18.98 29.12 26.55
CA ILE A 334 -18.45 30.48 26.62
C ILE A 334 -19.59 31.48 26.90
N LEU A 335 -20.71 31.35 26.19
CA LEU A 335 -21.87 32.22 26.38
C LEU A 335 -22.48 32.05 27.77
N ALA A 336 -22.55 30.83 28.29
CA ALA A 336 -23.04 30.57 29.65
C ALA A 336 -22.14 31.24 30.70
N GLU A 337 -20.82 31.17 30.54
CA GLU A 337 -19.88 31.85 31.43
C GLU A 337 -20.03 33.38 31.36
N LEU A 338 -20.09 33.95 30.16
CA LEU A 338 -20.31 35.39 29.96
C LEU A 338 -21.67 35.85 30.50
N ALA A 339 -22.72 35.05 30.34
CA ALA A 339 -24.04 35.34 30.91
C ALA A 339 -24.00 35.35 32.44
N THR A 340 -23.43 34.32 33.08
CA THR A 340 -23.33 34.26 34.55
C THR A 340 -22.54 35.41 35.16
N GLN A 341 -21.58 35.96 34.42
CA GLN A 341 -20.79 37.13 34.82
C GLN A 341 -21.49 38.48 34.55
N GLY A 342 -22.76 38.46 34.11
CA GLY A 342 -23.55 39.64 33.77
C GLY A 342 -23.13 40.29 32.44
N GLY A 343 -22.33 39.61 31.63
CA GLY A 343 -21.70 40.18 30.44
C GLY A 343 -22.50 40.04 29.13
N LEU A 344 -23.47 39.13 29.05
CA LEU A 344 -24.36 38.97 27.90
C LEU A 344 -25.76 38.55 28.33
N PHE A 345 -26.76 38.89 27.52
CA PHE A 345 -28.16 38.41 27.62
C PHE A 345 -28.86 38.64 28.97
N GLY A 346 -28.40 39.64 29.74
CA GLY A 346 -28.93 39.92 31.08
C GLY A 346 -28.87 38.71 32.03
N GLY A 347 -27.88 37.83 31.88
CA GLY A 347 -27.71 36.65 32.74
C GLY A 347 -28.40 35.37 32.26
N ARG A 348 -29.10 35.41 31.13
CA ARG A 348 -29.80 34.24 30.58
C ARG A 348 -28.87 33.38 29.73
N THR A 349 -28.92 32.06 29.94
CA THR A 349 -28.15 31.09 29.16
C THR A 349 -28.85 30.71 27.86
N THR A 350 -28.09 30.30 26.84
CA THR A 350 -28.62 29.83 25.55
C THR A 350 -28.44 28.31 25.38
N PRO A 351 -29.28 27.63 24.58
CA PRO A 351 -28.98 26.28 24.11
C PRO A 351 -27.79 26.28 23.15
N ALA A 352 -27.26 25.09 22.84
CA ALA A 352 -26.17 24.96 21.86
C ALA A 352 -26.61 25.41 20.47
N LEU A 353 -25.74 26.15 19.79
CA LEU A 353 -25.97 26.56 18.41
C LEU A 353 -25.65 25.41 17.44
N LEU A 354 -26.30 25.38 16.29
CA LEU A 354 -25.89 24.48 15.21
C LEU A 354 -24.60 24.99 14.58
N THR A 355 -23.78 24.09 14.03
CA THR A 355 -22.52 24.45 13.35
C THR A 355 -22.75 25.52 12.29
N ARG A 356 -23.80 25.36 11.49
CA ARG A 356 -24.18 26.33 10.46
C ARG A 356 -24.46 27.72 11.04
N ASP A 357 -25.15 27.79 12.18
CA ASP A 357 -25.41 29.07 12.84
C ASP A 357 -24.09 29.71 13.31
N VAL A 358 -23.17 28.92 13.90
CA VAL A 358 -21.85 29.41 14.32
C VAL A 358 -21.05 29.97 13.15
N LEU A 359 -21.04 29.26 12.01
CA LEU A 359 -20.32 29.67 10.81
C LEU A 359 -20.93 30.90 10.15
N GLU A 360 -22.27 30.97 10.03
CA GLU A 360 -22.98 32.15 9.51
C GLU A 360 -22.76 33.38 10.39
N ILE A 361 -22.74 33.20 11.72
CA ILE A 361 -22.50 34.29 12.67
C ILE A 361 -21.03 34.75 12.64
N ALA A 362 -20.08 33.84 12.45
CA ALA A 362 -18.65 34.16 12.42
C ALA A 362 -18.22 34.98 11.18
N ASP A 363 -19.09 35.08 10.18
CA ASP A 363 -18.87 35.87 8.97
C ASP A 363 -18.81 37.38 9.30
N GLU A 364 -17.95 38.12 8.59
CA GLU A 364 -17.73 39.55 8.86
C GLU A 364 -18.86 40.43 8.32
N ASP A 365 -19.37 40.11 7.13
CA ASP A 365 -20.32 40.97 6.41
C ASP A 365 -21.76 40.72 6.86
N LEU A 366 -22.12 39.44 7.09
CA LEU A 366 -23.49 39.03 7.41
C LEU A 366 -23.68 38.58 8.86
N GLY A 367 -22.60 38.49 9.65
CA GLY A 367 -22.60 37.87 10.96
C GLY A 367 -23.51 38.52 12.01
N LEU A 368 -23.60 39.86 12.03
CA LEU A 368 -24.46 40.58 12.98
C LEU A 368 -25.95 40.32 12.72
N ALA A 369 -26.36 40.31 11.45
CA ALA A 369 -27.74 40.01 11.07
C ALA A 369 -28.08 38.54 11.37
N ALA A 370 -27.14 37.63 11.11
CA ALA A 370 -27.26 36.22 11.46
C ALA A 370 -27.39 36.03 12.98
N ALA A 371 -26.56 36.71 13.78
CA ALA A 371 -26.57 36.66 15.24
C ALA A 371 -27.93 37.12 15.79
N GLN A 372 -28.44 38.25 15.31
CA GLN A 372 -29.74 38.77 15.73
C GLN A 372 -30.88 37.80 15.38
N ARG A 373 -30.86 37.21 14.17
CA ARG A 373 -31.86 36.23 13.73
C ARG A 373 -31.82 34.96 14.58
N VAL A 374 -30.64 34.43 14.87
CA VAL A 374 -30.45 33.22 15.69
C VAL A 374 -30.90 33.48 17.13
N LEU A 375 -30.49 34.60 17.73
CA LEU A 375 -30.89 34.96 19.10
C LEU A 375 -32.41 35.15 19.24
N ARG A 376 -33.07 35.77 18.24
CA ARG A 376 -34.53 35.86 18.20
C ARG A 376 -35.21 34.49 18.13
N LYS A 377 -34.68 33.56 17.31
CA LYS A 377 -35.20 32.17 17.23
C LYS A 377 -35.08 31.44 18.58
N LEU A 378 -34.08 31.79 19.37
CA LEU A 378 -33.87 31.24 20.73
C LEU A 378 -34.73 31.94 21.80
N GLY A 379 -35.60 32.89 21.42
CA GLY A 379 -36.48 33.60 22.34
C GLY A 379 -35.76 34.65 23.21
N LEU A 380 -34.59 35.13 22.77
CA LEU A 380 -33.81 36.14 23.48
C LEU A 380 -33.96 37.51 22.80
N GLU A 381 -34.37 38.51 23.59
CA GLU A 381 -34.30 39.92 23.18
C GLU A 381 -32.87 40.42 23.35
N ALA A 382 -32.06 40.21 22.33
CA ALA A 382 -30.64 40.57 22.32
C ALA A 382 -30.43 42.03 21.88
N SER A 383 -29.59 42.75 22.61
CA SER A 383 -29.11 44.08 22.22
C SER A 383 -28.13 43.99 21.04
N ALA A 384 -27.80 45.12 20.42
CA ALA A 384 -26.74 45.18 19.41
C ALA A 384 -25.39 44.72 19.97
N GLN A 385 -25.14 44.99 21.26
CA GLN A 385 -23.92 44.59 21.95
C GLN A 385 -23.90 43.08 22.22
N ASP A 386 -25.04 42.45 22.48
CA ASP A 386 -25.16 40.99 22.58
C ASP A 386 -24.88 40.30 21.23
N CYS A 387 -25.40 40.87 20.14
CA CYS A 387 -25.16 40.35 18.79
C CYS A 387 -23.68 40.44 18.41
N PHE A 388 -23.03 41.57 18.72
CA PHE A 388 -21.60 41.75 18.53
C PHE A 388 -20.79 40.78 19.40
N GLY A 389 -21.17 40.63 20.68
CA GLY A 389 -20.56 39.68 21.60
C GLY A 389 -20.59 38.25 21.07
N LEU A 390 -21.75 37.81 20.59
CA LEU A 390 -21.93 36.50 19.98
C LEU A 390 -21.06 36.33 18.72
N GLN A 391 -21.02 37.33 17.83
CA GLN A 391 -20.16 37.30 16.64
C GLN A 391 -18.68 37.14 17.00
N GLN A 392 -18.18 37.86 18.01
CA GLN A 392 -16.79 37.74 18.44
C GLN A 392 -16.47 36.35 19.01
N VAL A 393 -17.39 35.77 19.79
CA VAL A 393 -17.24 34.41 20.34
C VAL A 393 -17.19 33.38 19.20
N CYS A 394 -18.15 33.42 18.27
CA CYS A 394 -18.19 32.52 17.12
C CYS A 394 -16.93 32.66 16.25
N SER A 395 -16.50 33.90 15.97
CA SER A 395 -15.29 34.17 15.20
C SER A 395 -14.03 33.62 15.88
N ALA A 396 -13.87 33.81 17.20
CA ALA A 396 -12.73 33.28 17.95
C ALA A 396 -12.67 31.74 17.92
N VAL A 397 -13.82 31.07 18.10
CA VAL A 397 -13.92 29.60 18.03
C VAL A 397 -13.57 29.10 16.62
N CYS A 398 -14.10 29.73 15.57
CA CYS A 398 -13.80 29.37 14.17
C CYS A 398 -12.33 29.58 13.80
N ILE A 399 -11.73 30.71 14.19
CA ILE A 399 -10.31 31.00 13.93
C ILE A 399 -9.40 29.98 14.61
N ARG A 400 -9.71 29.62 15.87
CA ARG A 400 -8.96 28.59 16.59
C ARG A 400 -9.06 27.23 15.91
N ALA A 401 -10.27 26.81 15.54
CA ALA A 401 -10.50 25.55 14.83
C ALA A 401 -9.71 25.50 13.51
N ALA A 402 -9.73 26.59 12.73
CA ALA A 402 -8.95 26.71 11.49
C ALA A 402 -7.43 26.67 11.77
N GLY A 403 -6.95 27.30 12.84
CA GLY A 403 -5.54 27.28 13.23
C GLY A 403 -5.03 25.91 13.64
N LEU A 404 -5.81 25.15 14.42
CA LEU A 404 -5.47 23.77 14.79
C LEU A 404 -5.49 22.85 13.57
N CYS A 405 -6.51 22.98 12.71
CA CYS A 405 -6.58 22.26 11.44
C CYS A 405 -5.38 22.59 10.52
N ALA A 406 -4.96 23.86 10.48
CA ALA A 406 -3.78 24.28 9.73
C ALA A 406 -2.49 23.65 10.27
N ALA A 407 -2.34 23.52 11.60
CA ALA A 407 -1.19 22.87 12.21
C ALA A 407 -1.11 21.38 11.87
N GLY A 408 -2.24 20.66 11.95
CA GLY A 408 -2.31 19.26 11.54
C GLY A 408 -2.00 19.08 10.05
N LEU A 409 -2.62 19.88 9.17
CA LEU A 409 -2.36 19.79 7.73
C LEU A 409 -0.91 20.15 7.38
N ALA A 410 -0.34 21.18 8.02
CA ALA A 410 1.06 21.55 7.85
C ALA A 410 2.02 20.44 8.28
N ALA A 411 1.69 19.66 9.32
CA ALA A 411 2.48 18.49 9.70
C ALA A 411 2.51 17.45 8.59
N ILE A 412 1.35 17.11 8.02
CA ILE A 412 1.24 16.17 6.88
C ILE A 412 2.10 16.62 5.70
N LEU A 413 1.95 17.89 5.31
CA LEU A 413 2.68 18.47 4.17
C LEU A 413 4.20 18.48 4.41
N SER A 414 4.64 18.89 5.59
CA SER A 414 6.06 18.87 5.96
C SER A 414 6.61 17.44 5.98
N HIS A 415 5.85 16.46 6.49
CA HIS A 415 6.23 15.06 6.46
C HIS A 415 6.39 14.55 5.02
N MET A 416 5.45 14.86 4.13
CA MET A 416 5.55 14.52 2.70
C MET A 416 6.77 15.17 2.03
N CYS A 417 7.04 16.44 2.31
CA CYS A 417 8.21 17.14 1.76
C CYS A 417 9.52 16.48 2.21
N ARG A 418 9.64 16.17 3.52
CA ARG A 418 10.84 15.55 4.12
C ARG A 418 11.05 14.12 3.64
N SER A 419 10.01 13.28 3.68
CA SER A 419 10.07 11.86 3.29
C SER A 419 10.44 11.64 1.82
N ARG A 420 10.10 12.61 0.97
CA ARG A 420 10.46 12.64 -0.46
C ARG A 420 11.76 13.37 -0.74
N GLU A 421 12.46 13.84 0.29
CA GLU A 421 13.74 14.55 0.18
C GLU A 421 13.65 15.79 -0.73
N LEU A 422 12.50 16.47 -0.72
CA LEU A 422 12.23 17.64 -1.55
C LEU A 422 12.61 18.92 -0.82
N SER A 423 13.19 19.88 -1.54
CA SER A 423 13.41 21.24 -1.04
C SER A 423 12.12 22.07 -1.03
N ARG A 424 11.16 21.73 -1.90
CA ARG A 424 9.86 22.38 -2.01
C ARG A 424 8.81 21.39 -2.53
N LEU A 425 7.69 21.25 -1.82
CA LEU A 425 6.58 20.40 -2.23
C LEU A 425 5.49 21.23 -2.91
N LYS A 426 5.05 20.84 -4.10
CA LYS A 426 3.88 21.43 -4.76
C LYS A 426 2.77 20.39 -4.83
N THR A 427 1.62 20.67 -4.20
CA THR A 427 0.51 19.71 -4.15
C THR A 427 -0.84 20.41 -3.94
N SER A 428 -1.92 19.73 -4.29
CA SER A 428 -3.29 20.17 -4.01
C SER A 428 -3.89 19.33 -2.88
N VAL A 429 -4.67 19.97 -2.00
CA VAL A 429 -5.42 19.31 -0.93
C VAL A 429 -6.90 19.39 -1.28
N SER A 430 -7.55 18.24 -1.44
CA SER A 430 -9.00 18.21 -1.63
C SER A 430 -9.67 18.30 -0.26
N VAL A 431 -10.60 19.24 -0.10
CA VAL A 431 -11.29 19.53 1.16
C VAL A 431 -12.79 19.29 1.00
N ASP A 432 -13.35 18.51 1.92
CA ASP A 432 -14.79 18.29 2.05
C ASP A 432 -15.27 18.66 3.46
N GLY A 433 -16.58 18.91 3.59
CA GLY A 433 -17.25 19.20 4.85
C GLY A 433 -17.73 20.63 5.03
N ILE A 434 -18.81 20.78 5.79
CA ILE A 434 -19.56 22.04 5.99
C ILE A 434 -18.71 23.18 6.57
N MET A 435 -17.65 22.88 7.31
CA MET A 435 -16.78 23.92 7.86
C MET A 435 -16.02 24.69 6.79
N PHE A 436 -15.72 24.04 5.66
CA PHE A 436 -15.04 24.65 4.52
C PHE A 436 -16.02 25.17 3.47
N GLN A 437 -17.18 24.53 3.32
CA GLN A 437 -18.19 24.88 2.32
C GLN A 437 -19.04 26.09 2.76
N GLY A 438 -19.13 27.11 1.89
CA GLY A 438 -20.14 28.18 2.02
C GLY A 438 -19.88 29.27 3.06
N HIS A 439 -18.79 29.20 3.84
CA HIS A 439 -18.47 30.21 4.87
C HIS A 439 -17.04 30.72 4.74
N ALA A 440 -16.90 32.04 4.56
CA ALA A 440 -15.63 32.64 4.16
C ALA A 440 -14.56 32.58 5.27
N LYS A 441 -14.97 32.70 6.54
CA LYS A 441 -14.02 32.89 7.65
C LYS A 441 -13.06 31.71 7.86
N PHE A 442 -13.58 30.48 7.85
CA PHE A 442 -12.76 29.29 8.11
C PHE A 442 -11.75 29.05 6.97
N SER A 443 -12.21 29.06 5.72
CA SER A 443 -11.37 28.85 4.54
C SER A 443 -10.34 29.97 4.35
N GLN A 444 -10.73 31.23 4.53
CA GLN A 444 -9.83 32.40 4.47
C GLN A 444 -8.78 32.41 5.59
N THR A 445 -9.05 31.76 6.73
CA THR A 445 -8.09 31.63 7.83
C THR A 445 -7.14 30.45 7.62
N LEU A 446 -7.66 29.31 7.13
CA LEU A 446 -6.91 28.07 6.96
C LEU A 446 -5.75 28.22 5.97
N GLN A 447 -6.01 28.72 4.76
CA GLN A 447 -5.00 28.80 3.68
C GLN A 447 -3.77 29.65 4.07
N PRO A 448 -3.90 30.88 4.60
CA PRO A 448 -2.73 31.67 5.01
C PRO A 448 -1.96 31.05 6.18
N LEU A 449 -2.63 30.38 7.11
CA LEU A 449 -1.97 29.73 8.24
C LEU A 449 -1.16 28.51 7.81
N VAL A 450 -1.70 27.67 6.92
CA VAL A 450 -0.95 26.55 6.33
C VAL A 450 0.34 27.06 5.67
N LYS A 451 0.25 28.13 4.88
CA LYS A 451 1.43 28.75 4.24
C LYS A 451 2.47 29.27 5.24
N LYS A 452 2.04 29.80 6.40
CA LYS A 452 2.94 30.27 7.47
C LYS A 452 3.57 29.13 8.26
N LEU A 453 2.87 28.00 8.37
CA LEU A 453 3.29 26.83 9.16
C LEU A 453 4.14 25.86 8.34
N ALA A 454 3.92 25.75 7.03
CA ALA A 454 4.70 24.94 6.09
C ALA A 454 5.17 25.80 4.89
N PRO A 455 6.08 26.76 5.10
CA PRO A 455 6.59 27.63 4.03
C PRO A 455 7.36 26.88 2.93
N GLU A 456 7.79 25.64 3.20
CA GLU A 456 8.40 24.72 2.23
C GLU A 456 7.39 24.07 1.26
N CYS A 457 6.08 24.34 1.42
CA CYS A 457 5.02 23.75 0.59
C CYS A 457 4.22 24.83 -0.17
N ASP A 458 4.07 24.65 -1.48
CA ASP A 458 3.12 25.38 -2.33
C ASP A 458 1.82 24.60 -2.43
N VAL A 459 0.82 25.01 -1.66
CA VAL A 459 -0.43 24.27 -1.45
C VAL A 459 -1.63 25.04 -1.98
N THR A 460 -2.47 24.34 -2.73
CA THR A 460 -3.79 24.81 -3.16
C THR A 460 -4.88 23.98 -2.49
N LEU A 461 -5.76 24.62 -1.71
CA LEU A 461 -6.95 23.95 -1.17
C LEU A 461 -8.06 23.98 -2.22
N VAL A 462 -8.63 22.81 -2.53
CA VAL A 462 -9.67 22.63 -3.56
C VAL A 462 -10.89 22.00 -2.92
N GLN A 463 -12.06 22.63 -3.06
CA GLN A 463 -13.31 22.08 -2.55
C GLN A 463 -13.73 20.84 -3.37
N ALA A 464 -14.13 19.77 -2.71
CA ALA A 464 -14.80 18.64 -3.34
C ALA A 464 -16.27 19.00 -3.63
N GLU A 465 -16.61 19.27 -4.89
CA GLU A 465 -17.96 19.73 -5.29
C GLU A 465 -19.06 18.68 -5.04
N ASP A 466 -18.75 17.39 -5.21
CA ASP A 466 -19.70 16.27 -5.13
C ASP A 466 -19.51 15.37 -3.89
N GLY A 467 -18.64 15.77 -2.95
CA GLY A 467 -18.21 14.97 -1.81
C GLY A 467 -17.25 13.82 -2.18
N SER A 468 -17.16 12.80 -1.33
CA SER A 468 -16.25 11.65 -1.52
C SER A 468 -16.67 10.67 -2.62
N GLY A 469 -17.94 10.69 -3.05
CA GLY A 469 -18.54 9.61 -3.83
C GLY A 469 -17.85 9.35 -5.17
N LYS A 470 -17.45 10.43 -5.85
CA LYS A 470 -16.67 10.34 -7.10
C LYS A 470 -15.34 9.64 -6.89
N GLY A 471 -14.59 10.00 -5.85
CA GLY A 471 -13.28 9.40 -5.59
C GLY A 471 -13.39 7.93 -5.18
N ILE A 472 -14.46 7.55 -4.48
CA ILE A 472 -14.75 6.15 -4.14
C ILE A 472 -15.04 5.34 -5.40
N ALA A 473 -15.80 5.88 -6.37
CA ALA A 473 -16.00 5.23 -7.66
C ALA A 473 -14.68 5.03 -8.42
N MET A 474 -13.75 5.99 -8.36
CA MET A 474 -12.40 5.83 -8.96
C MET A 474 -11.62 4.70 -8.31
N VAL A 475 -11.59 4.65 -6.97
CA VAL A 475 -10.94 3.55 -6.23
C VAL A 475 -11.58 2.22 -6.59
N THR A 476 -12.90 2.17 -6.69
CA THR A 476 -13.67 0.98 -7.05
C THR A 476 -13.31 0.49 -8.46
N ALA A 477 -13.16 1.41 -9.42
CA ALA A 477 -12.76 1.08 -10.79
C ALA A 477 -11.37 0.46 -10.86
N VAL A 478 -10.40 1.05 -10.15
CA VAL A 478 -9.02 0.52 -10.08
C VAL A 478 -9.00 -0.85 -9.41
N ALA A 479 -9.70 -0.99 -8.29
CA ALA A 479 -9.81 -2.25 -7.55
C ALA A 479 -10.45 -3.36 -8.41
N SER A 480 -11.54 -3.04 -9.12
CA SER A 480 -12.22 -3.96 -10.03
C SER A 480 -11.31 -4.44 -11.17
N ARG A 481 -10.56 -3.51 -11.78
CA ARG A 481 -9.57 -3.83 -12.83
C ARG A 481 -8.49 -4.77 -12.32
N LEU A 482 -7.91 -4.50 -11.14
CA LEU A 482 -6.89 -5.35 -10.53
C LEU A 482 -7.44 -6.74 -10.18
N ALA A 483 -8.67 -6.82 -9.68
CA ALA A 483 -9.34 -8.09 -9.40
C ALA A 483 -9.57 -8.90 -10.69
N ALA A 484 -9.97 -8.25 -11.79
CA ALA A 484 -10.12 -8.90 -13.09
C ALA A 484 -8.78 -9.42 -13.63
N GLN A 485 -7.72 -8.61 -13.59
CA GLN A 485 -6.37 -9.01 -14.02
C GLN A 485 -5.85 -10.20 -13.20
N ARG A 486 -6.02 -10.18 -11.87
CA ARG A 486 -5.59 -11.27 -11.00
C ARG A 486 -6.34 -12.57 -11.30
N ARG A 487 -7.65 -12.49 -11.59
CA ARG A 487 -8.43 -13.66 -12.04
C ARG A 487 -7.87 -14.24 -13.34
N GLN A 488 -7.54 -13.39 -14.31
CA GLN A 488 -6.96 -13.84 -15.58
C GLN A 488 -5.59 -14.51 -15.39
N VAL A 489 -4.71 -13.91 -14.57
CA VAL A 489 -3.40 -14.51 -14.24
C VAL A 489 -3.59 -15.86 -13.56
N ASN A 490 -4.47 -15.93 -12.55
CA ASN A 490 -4.74 -17.19 -11.85
C ASN A 490 -5.32 -18.26 -12.78
N GLN A 491 -6.20 -17.91 -13.72
CA GLN A 491 -6.72 -18.84 -14.72
C GLN A 491 -5.62 -19.37 -15.65
N THR A 492 -4.70 -18.50 -16.09
CA THR A 492 -3.55 -18.89 -16.91
C THR A 492 -2.58 -19.80 -16.15
N LEU A 493 -2.38 -19.57 -14.85
CA LEU A 493 -1.48 -20.35 -14.00
C LEU A 493 -2.11 -21.62 -13.43
N ALA A 494 -3.46 -21.73 -13.42
CA ALA A 494 -4.16 -22.86 -12.84
C ALA A 494 -3.72 -24.23 -13.40
N PRO A 495 -3.48 -24.41 -14.71
CA PRO A 495 -3.01 -25.69 -15.26
C PRO A 495 -1.63 -26.13 -14.75
N LEU A 496 -0.81 -25.21 -14.22
CA LEU A 496 0.51 -25.51 -13.67
C LEU A 496 0.46 -25.96 -12.21
N GLN A 497 -0.69 -25.83 -11.54
CA GLN A 497 -0.88 -26.24 -10.15
C GLN A 497 -1.34 -27.70 -10.09
N LEU A 498 -0.41 -28.61 -9.87
CA LEU A 498 -0.71 -30.04 -9.70
C LEU A 498 -1.19 -30.33 -8.28
N SER A 499 -2.34 -30.97 -8.15
CA SER A 499 -2.85 -31.44 -6.85
C SER A 499 -2.04 -32.63 -6.33
N PRO A 500 -2.08 -32.91 -5.01
CA PRO A 500 -1.46 -34.11 -4.44
C PRO A 500 -1.89 -35.41 -5.14
N ASP A 501 -3.16 -35.53 -5.52
CA ASP A 501 -3.67 -36.69 -6.26
C ASP A 501 -3.08 -36.78 -7.67
N ALA A 502 -2.91 -35.66 -8.36
CA ALA A 502 -2.28 -35.62 -9.67
C ALA A 502 -0.80 -36.05 -9.58
N LEU A 503 -0.08 -35.56 -8.56
CA LEU A 503 1.30 -35.98 -8.28
C LEU A 503 1.39 -37.48 -7.97
N GLY A 504 0.44 -38.03 -7.19
CA GLY A 504 0.35 -39.46 -6.92
C GLY A 504 0.13 -40.29 -8.19
N LYS A 505 -0.68 -39.80 -9.13
CA LYS A 505 -0.85 -40.44 -10.46
C LYS A 505 0.43 -40.40 -11.28
N VAL A 506 1.15 -39.28 -11.30
CA VAL A 506 2.44 -39.17 -12.00
C VAL A 506 3.46 -40.15 -11.42
N GLN A 507 3.55 -40.27 -10.09
CA GLN A 507 4.42 -41.24 -9.42
C GLN A 507 4.08 -42.68 -9.81
N ALA A 508 2.78 -43.03 -9.82
CA ALA A 508 2.33 -44.38 -10.21
C ALA A 508 2.64 -44.70 -11.69
N LEU A 509 2.47 -43.72 -12.59
CA LEU A 509 2.83 -43.86 -14.00
C LEU A 509 4.34 -44.05 -14.17
N LEU A 510 5.16 -43.26 -13.48
CA LEU A 510 6.61 -43.40 -13.54
C LEU A 510 7.06 -44.78 -13.04
N ARG A 511 6.52 -45.25 -11.91
CA ARG A 511 6.79 -46.61 -11.40
C ARG A 511 6.43 -47.68 -12.42
N ARG A 512 5.27 -47.56 -13.06
CA ARG A 512 4.84 -48.50 -14.11
C ARG A 512 5.81 -48.51 -15.28
N GLU A 513 6.24 -47.34 -15.76
CA GLU A 513 7.21 -47.27 -16.87
C GLU A 513 8.59 -47.83 -16.48
N MET A 514 9.02 -47.66 -15.22
CA MET A 514 10.24 -48.31 -14.71
C MET A 514 10.11 -49.84 -14.75
N GLU A 515 8.98 -50.40 -14.29
CA GLU A 515 8.72 -51.84 -14.35
C GLU A 515 8.72 -52.38 -15.79
N LEU A 516 8.16 -51.61 -16.74
CA LEU A 516 8.18 -51.97 -18.16
C LEU A 516 9.60 -51.91 -18.75
N GLY A 517 10.38 -50.90 -18.36
CA GLY A 517 11.76 -50.73 -18.81
C GLY A 517 12.72 -51.81 -18.30
N LEU A 518 12.45 -52.38 -17.11
CA LEU A 518 13.26 -53.44 -16.52
C LEU A 518 12.94 -54.85 -17.07
N LYS A 519 11.71 -55.09 -17.54
CA LYS A 519 11.27 -56.39 -18.06
C LYS A 519 11.74 -56.61 -19.50
N GLN A 520 12.29 -57.78 -19.78
CA GLN A 520 12.86 -58.10 -21.09
C GLN A 520 11.83 -58.01 -22.23
N GLU A 521 10.59 -58.45 -21.99
CA GLU A 521 9.54 -58.49 -23.00
C GLU A 521 9.00 -57.10 -23.37
N THR A 522 9.05 -56.16 -22.42
CA THR A 522 8.44 -54.82 -22.57
C THR A 522 9.47 -53.70 -22.74
N HIS A 523 10.75 -53.98 -22.52
CA HIS A 523 11.84 -53.00 -22.59
C HIS A 523 11.87 -52.21 -23.91
N ALA A 524 11.68 -52.89 -25.04
CA ALA A 524 11.72 -52.25 -26.36
C ALA A 524 10.62 -51.20 -26.57
N THR A 525 9.49 -51.34 -25.87
CA THR A 525 8.31 -50.45 -25.97
C THR A 525 8.21 -49.45 -24.82
N SER A 526 9.04 -49.57 -23.78
CA SER A 526 9.02 -48.67 -22.63
C SER A 526 9.52 -47.28 -23.01
N SER A 527 8.86 -46.23 -22.48
CA SER A 527 9.33 -44.86 -22.63
C SER A 527 10.52 -44.55 -21.72
N VAL A 528 10.61 -45.24 -20.58
CA VAL A 528 11.74 -45.17 -19.63
C VAL A 528 12.61 -46.42 -19.80
N ARG A 529 13.80 -46.24 -20.36
CA ARG A 529 14.63 -47.36 -20.86
C ARG A 529 15.35 -48.17 -19.78
N MET A 530 15.51 -47.66 -18.55
CA MET A 530 16.15 -48.38 -17.44
C MET A 530 17.48 -49.08 -17.84
N LEU A 531 18.38 -48.32 -18.47
CA LEU A 531 19.61 -48.84 -19.07
C LEU A 531 20.60 -49.31 -17.99
N PRO A 532 21.13 -50.54 -18.06
CA PRO A 532 22.15 -51.01 -17.11
C PRO A 532 23.46 -50.26 -17.24
N THR A 533 24.03 -49.82 -16.12
CA THR A 533 25.31 -49.08 -16.06
C THR A 533 26.54 -49.99 -15.97
N TYR A 534 26.34 -51.28 -15.71
CA TYR A 534 27.38 -52.28 -15.40
C TYR A 534 28.21 -52.00 -14.13
N ILE A 535 27.91 -50.93 -13.40
CA ILE A 535 28.39 -50.68 -12.04
C ILE A 535 27.59 -51.57 -11.08
N ARG A 536 28.28 -52.40 -10.29
CA ARG A 536 27.64 -53.45 -9.48
C ARG A 536 27.70 -53.23 -7.97
N ALA A 537 28.50 -52.26 -7.52
CA ALA A 537 28.65 -51.88 -6.14
C ALA A 537 29.01 -50.39 -6.05
N THR A 538 28.59 -49.74 -4.98
CA THR A 538 29.08 -48.43 -4.56
C THR A 538 30.50 -48.55 -4.01
N PRO A 539 31.23 -47.43 -3.84
CA PRO A 539 32.58 -47.48 -3.32
C PRO A 539 32.65 -48.13 -1.93
N ASP A 540 33.64 -48.99 -1.70
CA ASP A 540 33.84 -49.70 -0.43
C ASP A 540 35.03 -49.14 0.38
N GLY A 541 35.71 -48.14 -0.16
CA GLY A 541 36.85 -47.48 0.45
C GLY A 541 38.18 -48.19 0.18
N SER A 542 38.21 -49.26 -0.61
CA SER A 542 39.43 -49.94 -1.06
C SER A 542 40.06 -49.33 -2.31
N GLU A 543 39.37 -48.42 -2.99
CA GLU A 543 39.77 -47.84 -4.28
C GLU A 543 41.04 -47.00 -4.14
N ARG A 544 42.08 -47.27 -4.92
CA ARG A 544 43.33 -46.49 -4.91
C ARG A 544 43.89 -46.33 -6.32
N GLY A 545 44.53 -45.20 -6.60
CA GLY A 545 45.26 -44.97 -7.86
C GLY A 545 45.07 -43.58 -8.46
N ASP A 546 45.78 -43.33 -9.56
CA ASP A 546 45.69 -42.11 -10.36
C ASP A 546 44.92 -42.41 -11.65
N PHE A 547 43.85 -41.65 -11.89
CA PHE A 547 42.90 -41.88 -12.98
C PHE A 547 42.72 -40.61 -13.82
N LEU A 548 42.53 -40.78 -15.12
CA LEU A 548 41.97 -39.73 -15.96
C LEU A 548 40.45 -39.84 -15.97
N ALA A 549 39.75 -38.72 -15.95
CA ALA A 549 38.32 -38.69 -16.19
C ALA A 549 37.96 -37.64 -17.24
N LEU A 550 37.01 -37.97 -18.09
CA LEU A 550 36.41 -37.07 -19.06
C LEU A 550 34.97 -36.81 -18.65
N ASP A 551 34.51 -35.57 -18.75
CA ASP A 551 33.12 -35.20 -18.49
C ASP A 551 32.55 -34.44 -19.68
N LEU A 552 31.68 -35.13 -20.42
CA LEU A 552 31.00 -34.62 -21.60
C LEU A 552 29.49 -34.76 -21.45
N GLY A 553 28.83 -33.65 -21.06
CA GLY A 553 27.37 -33.58 -20.97
C GLY A 553 26.72 -32.27 -21.40
N GLY A 554 27.49 -31.31 -21.87
CA GLY A 554 27.05 -29.99 -22.33
C GLY A 554 28.16 -29.28 -23.10
N THR A 555 28.07 -27.95 -23.23
CA THR A 555 29.07 -27.14 -23.98
C THR A 555 30.43 -27.06 -23.29
N ASN A 556 30.47 -27.32 -21.97
CA ASN A 556 31.68 -27.33 -21.16
C ASN A 556 32.16 -28.77 -20.99
N PHE A 557 33.16 -29.15 -21.77
CA PHE A 557 33.87 -30.41 -21.66
C PHE A 557 34.94 -30.31 -20.57
N ARG A 558 35.13 -31.32 -19.74
CA ARG A 558 36.18 -31.31 -18.73
C ARG A 558 37.10 -32.52 -18.88
N VAL A 559 38.38 -32.27 -18.66
CA VAL A 559 39.41 -33.30 -18.48
C VAL A 559 39.91 -33.19 -17.06
N LEU A 560 39.96 -34.33 -16.36
CA LEU A 560 40.33 -34.40 -14.95
C LEU A 560 41.42 -35.44 -14.73
N LEU A 561 42.32 -35.14 -13.79
CA LEU A 561 43.20 -36.09 -13.12
C LEU A 561 42.67 -36.28 -11.69
N VAL A 562 42.29 -37.50 -11.36
CA VAL A 562 41.73 -37.88 -10.05
C VAL A 562 42.70 -38.83 -9.37
N LYS A 563 43.24 -38.42 -8.22
CA LYS A 563 44.11 -39.24 -7.39
C LYS A 563 43.34 -39.73 -6.18
N VAL A 564 43.17 -41.04 -6.06
CA VAL A 564 42.43 -41.68 -4.98
C VAL A 564 43.44 -42.32 -4.01
N GLY A 565 43.59 -41.72 -2.83
CA GLY A 565 44.45 -42.20 -1.74
C GLY A 565 43.65 -42.77 -0.56
N SER A 566 44.34 -43.18 0.51
CA SER A 566 43.65 -43.50 1.76
C SER A 566 43.12 -42.23 2.44
N GLN A 567 42.12 -42.36 3.32
CA GLN A 567 41.64 -41.26 4.16
C GLN A 567 42.78 -40.58 4.94
N GLU A 568 43.75 -41.37 5.43
CA GLU A 568 44.95 -40.86 6.12
C GLU A 568 45.93 -40.10 5.20
N GLN A 569 45.89 -40.35 3.89
CA GLN A 569 46.73 -39.70 2.87
C GLN A 569 46.04 -38.48 2.22
N GLY A 570 44.92 -38.02 2.78
CA GLY A 570 44.18 -36.86 2.27
C GLY A 570 43.07 -37.20 1.28
N GLY A 571 42.63 -38.46 1.21
CA GLY A 571 41.44 -38.88 0.45
C GLY A 571 41.58 -38.72 -1.07
N VAL A 572 40.65 -38.00 -1.69
CA VAL A 572 40.59 -37.78 -3.14
C VAL A 572 41.11 -36.39 -3.50
N GLN A 573 42.07 -36.33 -4.43
CA GLN A 573 42.59 -35.08 -4.99
C GLN A 573 42.23 -34.97 -6.48
N ILE A 574 41.67 -33.84 -6.89
CA ILE A 574 41.19 -33.63 -8.26
C ILE A 574 41.87 -32.41 -8.86
N VAL A 575 42.45 -32.58 -10.04
CA VAL A 575 42.90 -31.49 -10.91
C VAL A 575 42.03 -31.53 -12.16
N SER A 576 41.41 -30.42 -12.52
CA SER A 576 40.47 -30.37 -13.66
C SER A 576 40.70 -29.15 -14.53
N GLU A 577 40.49 -29.30 -15.83
CA GLU A 577 40.48 -28.20 -16.80
C GLU A 577 39.22 -28.25 -17.66
N VAL A 578 38.68 -27.08 -17.98
CA VAL A 578 37.44 -26.92 -18.76
C VAL A 578 37.79 -26.45 -20.17
N TYR A 579 37.23 -27.15 -21.14
CA TYR A 579 37.36 -26.90 -22.57
C TYR A 579 35.99 -26.60 -23.17
N SER A 580 35.92 -25.54 -23.97
CA SER A 580 34.70 -25.25 -24.73
C SER A 580 34.60 -26.14 -25.95
N ILE A 581 33.41 -26.69 -26.20
CA ILE A 581 33.10 -27.35 -27.48
C ILE A 581 32.38 -26.34 -28.38
N PRO A 582 32.98 -25.94 -29.51
CA PRO A 582 32.33 -25.02 -30.43
C PRO A 582 31.03 -25.62 -31.01
N PRO A 583 29.96 -24.84 -31.23
CA PRO A 583 28.69 -25.35 -31.77
C PRO A 583 28.85 -26.09 -33.11
N GLN A 584 29.75 -25.63 -33.98
CA GLN A 584 30.05 -26.28 -35.25
C GLN A 584 30.67 -27.68 -35.09
N VAL A 585 31.36 -27.93 -33.97
CA VAL A 585 31.92 -29.25 -33.63
C VAL A 585 30.84 -30.14 -33.01
N ALA A 586 30.02 -29.60 -32.10
CA ALA A 586 28.92 -30.34 -31.46
C ALA A 586 27.81 -30.78 -32.44
N LEU A 587 27.62 -30.03 -33.53
CA LEU A 587 26.66 -30.30 -34.61
C LEU A 587 27.31 -30.87 -35.89
N GLY A 588 28.63 -31.04 -35.88
CA GLY A 588 29.41 -31.44 -37.05
C GLY A 588 29.50 -32.96 -37.25
N PRO A 589 30.51 -33.44 -38.00
CA PRO A 589 30.86 -34.85 -38.05
C PRO A 589 31.38 -35.36 -36.71
N GLY A 590 31.00 -36.58 -36.34
CA GLY A 590 31.48 -37.26 -35.14
C GLY A 590 33.01 -37.34 -35.07
N SER A 591 33.66 -37.58 -36.20
CA SER A 591 35.12 -37.55 -36.29
C SER A 591 35.72 -36.23 -35.79
N GLN A 592 35.11 -35.09 -36.11
CA GLN A 592 35.58 -33.77 -35.63
C GLN A 592 35.36 -33.59 -34.13
N LEU A 593 34.23 -34.07 -33.60
CA LEU A 593 33.94 -34.02 -32.16
C LEU A 593 34.97 -34.82 -31.35
N PHE A 594 35.22 -36.07 -31.73
CA PHE A 594 36.18 -36.91 -31.01
C PHE A 594 37.63 -36.48 -31.24
N ASP A 595 37.96 -35.93 -32.41
CA ASP A 595 39.27 -35.32 -32.64
C ASP A 595 39.50 -34.11 -31.72
N HIS A 596 38.50 -33.24 -31.55
CA HIS A 596 38.57 -32.10 -30.61
C HIS A 596 38.72 -32.56 -29.15
N ILE A 597 38.01 -33.62 -28.76
CA ILE A 597 38.15 -34.24 -27.42
C ILE A 597 39.59 -34.71 -27.18
N VAL A 598 40.19 -35.42 -28.16
CA VAL A 598 41.58 -35.91 -28.05
C VAL A 598 42.57 -34.75 -27.97
N GLU A 599 42.37 -33.68 -28.73
CA GLU A 599 43.20 -32.46 -28.64
C GLU A 599 43.14 -31.81 -27.25
N CYS A 600 41.95 -31.74 -26.64
CA CYS A 600 41.79 -31.24 -25.28
C CYS A 600 42.52 -32.13 -24.25
N ILE A 601 42.46 -33.45 -24.40
CA ILE A 601 43.19 -34.39 -23.52
C ILE A 601 44.70 -34.20 -23.68
N ALA A 602 45.20 -34.06 -24.91
CA ALA A 602 46.62 -33.85 -25.19
C ALA A 602 47.15 -32.55 -24.55
N ASP A 603 46.37 -31.47 -24.68
CA ASP A 603 46.68 -30.18 -24.06
C ASP A 603 46.72 -30.28 -22.52
N PHE A 604 45.72 -30.92 -21.91
CA PHE A 604 45.69 -31.16 -20.47
C PHE A 604 46.91 -31.96 -19.98
N GLN A 605 47.22 -33.08 -20.64
CA GLN A 605 48.39 -33.90 -20.29
C GLN A 605 49.71 -33.14 -20.44
N THR A 606 49.82 -32.27 -21.45
CA THR A 606 50.99 -31.40 -21.64
C THR A 606 51.15 -30.43 -20.47
N LYS A 607 50.07 -29.74 -20.09
CA LYS A 607 50.06 -28.77 -18.98
C LYS A 607 50.38 -29.41 -17.63
N GLN A 608 49.92 -30.65 -17.42
CA GLN A 608 50.18 -31.40 -16.19
C GLN A 608 51.52 -32.16 -16.20
N GLY A 609 52.32 -32.06 -17.26
CA GLY A 609 53.61 -32.76 -17.36
C GLY A 609 53.50 -34.29 -17.43
N MET A 610 52.37 -34.81 -17.94
CA MET A 610 52.04 -36.24 -17.99
C MET A 610 52.17 -36.84 -19.41
N MET A 611 52.77 -36.12 -20.36
CA MET A 611 52.94 -36.62 -21.73
C MET A 611 53.71 -37.94 -21.75
N GLY A 612 53.12 -38.96 -22.39
CA GLY A 612 53.68 -40.31 -22.49
C GLY A 612 53.27 -41.28 -21.38
N GLN A 613 52.53 -40.83 -20.35
CA GLN A 613 51.94 -41.73 -19.36
C GLN A 613 50.61 -42.31 -19.88
N THR A 614 50.38 -43.59 -19.64
CA THR A 614 49.09 -44.25 -19.91
C THR A 614 48.39 -44.47 -18.57
N LEU A 615 47.35 -43.68 -18.29
CA LEU A 615 46.53 -43.80 -17.09
C LEU A 615 45.17 -44.42 -17.45
N PRO A 616 44.55 -45.20 -16.54
CA PRO A 616 43.18 -45.65 -16.71
C PRO A 616 42.23 -44.46 -16.81
N LEU A 617 41.34 -44.49 -17.79
CA LEU A 617 40.42 -43.41 -18.11
C LEU A 617 38.96 -43.81 -17.91
N GLY A 618 38.24 -43.04 -17.08
CA GLY A 618 36.78 -43.07 -16.99
C GLY A 618 36.16 -42.00 -17.88
N PHE A 619 35.26 -42.39 -18.78
CA PHE A 619 34.59 -41.46 -19.68
C PHE A 619 33.15 -41.23 -19.23
N THR A 620 32.91 -40.12 -18.52
CA THR A 620 31.56 -39.65 -18.24
C THR A 620 30.95 -39.05 -19.51
N PHE A 621 30.00 -39.76 -20.08
CA PHE A 621 29.34 -39.40 -21.33
C PHE A 621 27.83 -39.31 -21.09
N SER A 622 27.33 -38.09 -20.92
CA SER A 622 26.00 -37.81 -20.38
C SER A 622 24.88 -37.86 -21.42
N PHE A 623 24.88 -38.91 -22.24
CA PHE A 623 23.87 -39.17 -23.25
C PHE A 623 23.34 -40.60 -23.10
N PRO A 624 22.13 -40.90 -23.59
CA PRO A 624 21.58 -42.25 -23.56
C PRO A 624 22.49 -43.24 -24.33
N CYS A 625 23.15 -44.14 -23.61
CA CYS A 625 24.00 -45.18 -24.16
C CYS A 625 23.50 -46.57 -23.75
N GLN A 626 23.36 -47.46 -24.71
CA GLN A 626 23.19 -48.89 -24.43
C GLN A 626 24.58 -49.48 -24.18
N GLN A 627 24.87 -49.77 -22.91
CA GLN A 627 26.11 -50.43 -22.54
C GLN A 627 26.00 -51.94 -22.76
N THR A 628 27.10 -52.55 -23.22
CA THR A 628 27.27 -54.01 -23.36
C THR A 628 28.31 -54.55 -22.37
N SER A 629 29.24 -53.68 -21.95
CA SER A 629 30.21 -53.85 -20.87
C SER A 629 30.47 -52.49 -20.22
N LEU A 630 31.29 -52.46 -19.17
CA LEU A 630 31.66 -51.21 -18.51
C LEU A 630 32.42 -50.26 -19.45
N ASP A 631 33.19 -50.78 -20.40
CA ASP A 631 34.04 -50.03 -21.34
C ASP A 631 33.46 -49.93 -22.77
N GLN A 632 32.18 -50.28 -22.97
CA GLN A 632 31.50 -50.19 -24.27
C GLN A 632 30.12 -49.57 -24.13
N GLY A 633 29.82 -48.57 -24.97
CA GLY A 633 28.55 -47.85 -24.91
C GLY A 633 28.10 -47.39 -26.29
N ILE A 634 27.02 -47.99 -26.78
CA ILE A 634 26.42 -47.63 -28.06
C ILE A 634 25.51 -46.41 -27.83
N LEU A 635 25.83 -45.28 -28.48
CA LEU A 635 24.99 -44.08 -28.39
C LEU A 635 23.62 -44.34 -29.04
N LEU A 636 22.53 -44.17 -28.28
CA LEU A 636 21.17 -44.38 -28.77
C LEU A 636 20.58 -43.14 -29.45
N SER A 637 20.82 -41.96 -28.88
CA SER A 637 20.30 -40.69 -29.40
C SER A 637 21.03 -39.51 -28.78
N TRP A 638 21.24 -38.45 -29.55
CA TRP A 638 21.72 -37.19 -28.98
C TRP A 638 20.63 -36.45 -28.21
N THR A 639 21.05 -35.68 -27.20
CA THR A 639 20.20 -34.80 -26.38
C THR A 639 20.96 -33.49 -26.11
N LYS A 640 20.39 -32.57 -25.30
CA LYS A 640 21.10 -31.40 -24.75
C LYS A 640 21.79 -30.50 -25.80
N GLY A 641 21.27 -30.47 -27.04
CA GLY A 641 21.77 -29.62 -28.13
C GLY A 641 22.93 -30.20 -28.97
N PHE A 642 23.37 -31.43 -28.72
CA PHE A 642 24.34 -32.13 -29.58
C PHE A 642 23.63 -32.79 -30.77
N ASN A 643 24.33 -32.90 -31.91
CA ASN A 643 23.84 -33.68 -33.05
C ASN A 643 24.98 -34.12 -33.99
N ALA A 644 26.09 -34.60 -33.43
CA ALA A 644 27.24 -34.99 -34.24
C ALA A 644 26.93 -36.24 -35.09
N SER A 645 27.08 -36.11 -36.42
CA SER A 645 26.72 -37.15 -37.39
C SER A 645 27.67 -38.34 -37.35
N GLY A 646 27.16 -39.55 -37.59
CA GLY A 646 27.96 -40.78 -37.55
C GLY A 646 28.28 -41.30 -36.15
N CYS A 647 27.73 -40.70 -35.08
CA CYS A 647 27.91 -41.20 -33.71
C CYS A 647 26.78 -42.13 -33.24
N VAL A 648 25.53 -41.85 -33.64
CA VAL A 648 24.36 -42.64 -33.20
C VAL A 648 24.45 -44.06 -33.76
N GLY A 649 24.24 -45.06 -32.90
CA GLY A 649 24.40 -46.47 -33.22
C GLY A 649 25.85 -46.98 -33.21
N GLN A 650 26.82 -46.13 -32.87
CA GLN A 650 28.24 -46.50 -32.76
C GLN A 650 28.67 -46.58 -31.29
N ASP A 651 29.70 -47.38 -31.01
CA ASP A 651 30.35 -47.42 -29.71
C ASP A 651 31.22 -46.16 -29.51
N VAL A 652 30.84 -45.35 -28.53
CA VAL A 652 31.49 -44.08 -28.17
C VAL A 652 32.94 -44.29 -27.77
N VAL A 653 33.25 -45.38 -27.07
CA VAL A 653 34.62 -45.69 -26.66
C VAL A 653 35.47 -46.07 -27.87
N GLN A 654 34.90 -46.79 -28.84
CA GLN A 654 35.57 -47.06 -30.11
C GLN A 654 35.85 -45.78 -30.90
N LEU A 655 34.88 -44.87 -31.00
CA LEU A 655 35.06 -43.57 -31.67
C LEU A 655 36.20 -42.75 -31.05
N LEU A 656 36.31 -42.74 -29.71
CA LEU A 656 37.41 -42.11 -29.00
C LEU A 656 38.75 -42.81 -29.28
N ARG A 657 38.81 -44.15 -29.22
CA ARG A 657 40.02 -44.94 -29.53
C ARG A 657 40.50 -44.70 -30.98
N GLU A 658 39.58 -44.55 -31.93
CA GLU A 658 39.90 -44.23 -33.33
C GLU A 658 40.45 -42.81 -33.49
N ALA A 659 39.90 -41.82 -32.76
CA ALA A 659 40.42 -40.45 -32.76
C ALA A 659 41.85 -40.38 -32.23
N VAL A 660 42.15 -41.12 -31.16
CA VAL A 660 43.52 -41.23 -30.61
C VAL A 660 44.50 -41.77 -31.66
N LYS A 661 44.11 -42.85 -32.37
CA LYS A 661 44.91 -43.42 -33.46
C LYS A 661 45.14 -42.43 -34.61
N ARG A 662 44.12 -41.64 -34.98
CA ARG A 662 44.22 -40.62 -36.04
C ARG A 662 45.20 -39.50 -35.68
N LYS A 663 45.21 -39.05 -34.42
CA LYS A 663 46.04 -37.94 -33.95
C LYS A 663 47.45 -38.36 -33.54
N ASN A 664 47.69 -39.66 -33.33
CA ASN A 664 48.99 -40.26 -32.99
C ASN A 664 49.72 -39.56 -31.80
N HIS A 665 48.95 -39.12 -30.80
CA HIS A 665 49.47 -38.30 -29.70
C HIS A 665 49.94 -39.10 -28.48
N PHE A 666 49.19 -40.12 -28.03
CA PHE A 666 49.50 -40.95 -26.84
C PHE A 666 48.58 -42.19 -26.81
N ALA A 667 48.84 -43.13 -25.88
CA ALA A 667 47.96 -44.26 -25.64
C ALA A 667 46.92 -43.92 -24.55
N LEU A 668 45.65 -44.30 -24.77
CA LEU A 668 44.57 -44.19 -23.78
C LEU A 668 44.08 -45.58 -23.38
N ASP A 669 43.96 -45.80 -22.08
CA ASP A 669 43.35 -47.00 -21.50
C ASP A 669 41.95 -46.65 -20.98
N VAL A 670 40.94 -46.67 -21.87
CA VAL A 670 39.55 -46.39 -21.47
C VAL A 670 38.98 -47.63 -20.79
N VAL A 671 38.77 -47.54 -19.48
CA VAL A 671 38.33 -48.66 -18.62
C VAL A 671 36.84 -48.60 -18.31
N ALA A 672 36.20 -47.44 -18.45
CA ALA A 672 34.78 -47.27 -18.21
C ALA A 672 34.18 -46.15 -19.06
N ILE A 673 32.95 -46.34 -19.52
CA ILE A 673 32.03 -45.27 -19.93
C ILE A 673 30.88 -45.22 -18.93
N VAL A 674 30.58 -44.02 -18.45
CA VAL A 674 29.67 -43.81 -17.31
C VAL A 674 28.68 -42.69 -17.66
N ASN A 675 27.43 -42.83 -17.26
CA ASN A 675 26.47 -41.73 -17.32
C ASN A 675 26.70 -40.76 -16.13
N ASP A 676 26.52 -39.45 -16.32
CA ASP A 676 26.65 -38.43 -15.27
C ASP A 676 25.86 -38.75 -13.99
N THR A 677 24.65 -39.29 -14.13
CA THR A 677 23.78 -39.64 -13.00
C THR A 677 24.38 -40.77 -12.17
N ALA A 678 24.96 -41.79 -12.83
CA ALA A 678 25.66 -42.87 -12.15
C ALA A 678 26.98 -42.39 -11.53
N GLY A 679 27.74 -41.54 -12.21
CA GLY A 679 28.95 -40.92 -11.66
C GLY A 679 28.67 -40.08 -10.41
N THR A 680 27.55 -39.35 -10.41
CA THR A 680 27.10 -38.53 -9.27
C THR A 680 26.69 -39.40 -8.08
N MET A 681 25.97 -40.51 -8.34
CA MET A 681 25.68 -41.52 -7.33
C MET A 681 26.97 -42.08 -6.71
N MET A 682 27.95 -42.47 -7.54
CA MET A 682 29.22 -43.04 -7.07
C MET A 682 30.05 -42.02 -6.28
N SER A 683 30.06 -40.75 -6.71
CA SER A 683 30.74 -39.68 -5.98
C SER A 683 30.14 -39.46 -4.60
N CYS A 684 28.81 -39.53 -4.45
CA CYS A 684 28.17 -39.42 -3.14
C CYS A 684 28.36 -40.71 -2.32
N GLY A 685 28.31 -41.88 -2.96
CA GLY A 685 28.54 -43.18 -2.35
C GLY A 685 29.93 -43.36 -1.73
N TYR A 686 30.92 -42.59 -2.21
CA TYR A 686 32.26 -42.57 -1.63
C TYR A 686 32.28 -42.02 -0.19
N ASP A 687 31.45 -41.01 0.09
CA ASP A 687 31.38 -40.37 1.40
C ASP A 687 30.23 -40.94 2.26
N ASP A 688 29.12 -41.33 1.63
CA ASP A 688 27.93 -41.90 2.28
C ASP A 688 27.59 -43.28 1.70
N PRO A 689 27.92 -44.38 2.40
CA PRO A 689 27.61 -45.74 1.96
C PRO A 689 26.12 -46.05 1.78
N SER A 690 25.21 -45.20 2.29
CA SER A 690 23.76 -45.36 2.09
C SER A 690 23.24 -44.77 0.78
N CYS A 691 24.09 -44.08 0.01
CA CYS A 691 23.69 -43.48 -1.26
C CYS A 691 23.56 -44.53 -2.38
N GLU A 692 22.32 -44.79 -2.81
CA GLU A 692 22.01 -45.70 -3.93
C GLU A 692 21.22 -45.02 -5.06
N VAL A 693 21.10 -43.69 -5.03
CA VAL A 693 20.34 -42.92 -6.02
C VAL A 693 21.15 -41.70 -6.45
N GLY A 694 21.40 -41.59 -7.76
CA GLY A 694 21.85 -40.36 -8.40
C GLY A 694 20.68 -39.58 -8.97
N LEU A 695 20.73 -38.26 -8.91
CA LEU A 695 19.75 -37.37 -9.53
C LEU A 695 20.47 -36.20 -10.17
N ILE A 696 20.16 -35.94 -11.45
CA ILE A 696 20.62 -34.75 -12.17
C ILE A 696 19.45 -33.79 -12.36
N VAL A 697 19.63 -32.54 -11.95
CA VAL A 697 18.72 -31.41 -12.23
C VAL A 697 19.54 -30.23 -12.74
N GLY A 698 19.75 -30.20 -14.06
CA GLY A 698 20.57 -29.18 -14.74
C GLY A 698 20.04 -28.88 -16.15
N THR A 699 20.94 -28.84 -17.15
CA THR A 699 20.54 -28.67 -18.57
C THR A 699 19.54 -29.74 -19.02
N GLY A 700 19.62 -30.94 -18.43
CA GLY A 700 18.59 -31.98 -18.50
C GLY A 700 18.25 -32.47 -17.09
N THR A 701 17.31 -33.41 -17.02
CA THR A 701 16.99 -34.16 -15.80
C THR A 701 17.03 -35.65 -16.08
N ASN A 702 17.66 -36.41 -15.18
CA ASN A 702 17.78 -37.87 -15.25
C ASN A 702 17.97 -38.46 -13.86
#